data_AF-A0A936CSU8-F1
#
_entry.id   AF-A0A936CSU8-F1
#
_cell.length_a   1.000
_cell.length_b   1.000
_cell.length_c   1.000
_cell.angle_alpha   90.00
_cell.angle_beta   90.00
_cell.angle_gamma   90.00
#
_symmetry.space_group_name_H-M   'P 1'
#
loop_
_entity.id
_entity.type
_entity.pdbx_description
1 polymer ?
#
loop_
_entity_poly.entity_id
_entity_poly.type
_entity_poly.pdbx_seq_one_letter_code
_entity_poly.pdbx_strand_id
1 'polypeptide(L)'
;MTASIPIFSPMVRVLDASGDPVASGTVEFYSAGTSTPKTVYADADLTIELGTTVSTDAGGYPVTSGNARTLVYTGTSAFKMIVKDSAGATLVTHDNVPGAVVVPDAETSALSETPIVSKTTNYTVVAGDQGKLLNCNCTSGAFAITLLSAVTAGDGFEVTIRHVGTANQVTVRSSGTETISHSGKASYSVALKSYGQSLCFVSDGANWLVKASSPPRMLDGVPFFTVADRLTATPSSPTPGARYIITGSPTGAWSTLSFTSGQIAEADGNGSWFAYTPADGWTAYVEDENVITQYRDSTWTDLSNVTAPAATYLGRALFRDEKSTNTNGGTPTNTAWTKSDINTTVNNSITGLSLASSVLTFTGLTGRFLIRATKSFYATQETQIRLRDTTNNTTFGVSPQVYASSYTSGTGPASILAGASPTVFGVLNLDGTTTNVELQYYVTNNPASGLGRVRNVSGENEVYAQIEVLDLSAQQGPAGTQGTQGVDGLDAAYPYQWSTATSGDPGSGKVRGNNATIASITEIAISETDSAGGAMAGVIDTWDSGTSSVKARIKISKEGATQNFHYFYITGAGTDQGSYWTFPVAYTSTSGTISNGDNCAVLVIEKGDKGDTGTSGSAGATGATGATGATGPNTGLDYAWSTATSGDPGSGKVLANNATLTSATAINISKTGRNSESLGAVIATWDDSTNTSHYGHLRIFTVADRTEYIEAEVTGLTDNSTYYTVAVTVTAAAGTPSDNDVMAVMFERTGNKGADGAGVGDVVGPAASVDGEIALYDSTTGKLLKRASTTGLLKATSGVLAAASAGTDYVAPGGALGTPSSGTLTNATGLPIATGVSGLGTGIAAALAVNTGSAGAPALVNGALGTPSSGTLTNCTGLPQAGVTGLTTSDSPQFTGVNVGHASDTTITRSEAGVIAVAGVPLFSNIPVVSKSADATLVLSEAQKLIYHPGSDNNARTFTIPANASVAYPVGTCIAFFNSINTVTIAITSDTMALAGSGSTGSRTLAANGWAVALKIATTSWVIYGPGLT
;
A
#
# COMPACT_ATOMS: atom_id res chain seq x y z
N MET A 1 -18.81 14.43 50.81
CA MET A 1 -19.08 15.49 49.82
C MET A 1 -20.51 15.33 49.37
N THR A 2 -21.32 16.38 49.48
CA THR A 2 -22.75 16.36 49.17
C THR A 2 -22.97 16.03 47.69
N ALA A 3 -23.86 15.07 47.43
CA ALA A 3 -24.14 14.55 46.11
C ALA A 3 -24.98 15.54 45.28
N SER A 4 -24.36 16.57 44.69
CA SER A 4 -25.02 17.40 43.67
C SER A 4 -24.17 17.50 42.41
N ILE A 5 -24.80 17.34 41.24
CA ILE A 5 -24.18 17.39 39.91
C ILE A 5 -24.63 18.68 39.23
N PRO A 6 -23.73 19.42 38.57
CA PRO A 6 -24.12 20.64 37.87
C PRO A 6 -24.94 20.27 36.63
N ILE A 7 -26.17 20.78 36.55
CA ILE A 7 -27.03 20.61 35.36
C ILE A 7 -26.60 21.53 34.23
N PHE A 8 -25.96 22.65 34.56
CA PHE A 8 -25.27 23.52 33.62
C PHE A 8 -23.85 23.75 34.10
N SER A 9 -22.88 23.34 33.28
CA SER A 9 -21.47 23.70 33.46
C SER A 9 -21.18 25.05 32.79
N PRO A 10 -20.10 25.77 33.14
CA PRO A 10 -19.79 27.10 32.60
C PRO A 10 -19.59 27.14 31.07
N MET A 11 -19.51 25.97 30.44
CA MET A 11 -19.33 25.78 29.00
C MET A 11 -20.59 25.26 28.28
N VAL A 12 -21.67 24.97 29.00
CA VAL A 12 -22.94 24.50 28.42
C VAL A 12 -23.83 25.70 28.10
N ARG A 13 -24.37 25.72 26.87
CA ARG A 13 -25.28 26.75 26.38
C ARG A 13 -26.69 26.19 26.30
N VAL A 14 -27.67 27.04 26.54
CA VAL A 14 -29.07 26.81 26.20
C VAL A 14 -29.25 27.18 24.73
N LEU A 15 -29.70 26.23 23.92
CA LEU A 15 -29.94 26.38 22.50
C LEU A 15 -31.44 26.22 22.22
N ASP A 16 -31.93 26.85 21.15
CA ASP A 16 -33.27 26.61 20.65
C ASP A 16 -33.35 25.37 19.75
N ALA A 17 -34.54 25.06 19.22
CA ALA A 17 -34.77 23.89 18.36
C ALA A 17 -34.02 23.94 17.02
N SER A 18 -33.51 25.11 16.62
CA SER A 18 -32.69 25.31 15.43
C SER A 18 -31.19 25.23 15.74
N GLY A 19 -30.82 25.06 17.01
CA GLY A 19 -29.44 24.97 17.48
C GLY A 19 -28.79 26.33 17.71
N ASP A 20 -29.54 27.43 17.63
CA ASP A 20 -29.05 28.78 17.89
C ASP A 20 -29.06 29.08 19.40
N PRO A 21 -28.10 29.87 19.93
CA PRO A 21 -28.08 30.21 21.35
C PRO A 21 -29.31 31.03 21.76
N VAL A 22 -29.96 30.63 22.85
CA VAL A 22 -31.06 31.40 23.45
C VAL A 22 -30.49 32.62 24.15
N ALA A 23 -30.29 33.70 23.40
CA ALA A 23 -29.72 34.94 23.89
C ALA A 23 -30.68 35.66 24.83
N SER A 24 -30.19 36.07 26.00
CA SER A 24 -30.97 36.83 27.00
C SER A 24 -32.29 36.16 27.44
N GLY A 25 -32.35 34.84 27.38
CA GLY A 25 -33.48 34.03 27.84
C GLY A 25 -33.40 33.69 29.32
N THR A 26 -34.34 32.87 29.79
CA THR A 26 -34.39 32.42 31.19
C THR A 26 -34.69 30.95 31.31
N VAL A 27 -34.10 30.29 32.30
CA VAL A 27 -34.40 28.91 32.70
C VAL A 27 -35.04 28.92 34.08
N GLU A 28 -36.27 28.44 34.18
CA GLU A 28 -37.06 28.35 35.42
C GLU A 28 -37.08 26.92 35.95
N PHE A 29 -36.96 26.76 37.27
CA PHE A 29 -36.84 25.46 37.94
C PHE A 29 -38.00 25.18 38.90
N TYR A 30 -38.49 23.93 38.87
CA TYR A 30 -39.62 23.44 39.67
C TYR A 30 -39.33 22.04 40.22
N SER A 31 -40.10 21.62 41.22
CA SER A 31 -40.11 20.22 41.66
C SER A 31 -40.74 19.33 40.59
N ALA A 32 -40.15 18.17 40.32
CA ALA A 32 -40.61 17.23 39.29
C ALA A 32 -42.11 16.92 39.40
N GLY A 33 -42.81 16.90 38.26
CA GLY A 33 -44.26 16.64 38.17
C GLY A 33 -45.16 17.75 38.72
N THR A 34 -44.60 18.91 39.13
CA THR A 34 -45.35 20.01 39.75
C THR A 34 -45.03 21.37 39.13
N SER A 35 -45.76 22.40 39.54
CA SER A 35 -45.46 23.82 39.28
C SER A 35 -44.86 24.54 40.50
N THR A 36 -44.44 23.79 41.53
CA THR A 36 -43.84 24.36 42.75
C THR A 36 -42.39 24.78 42.46
N PRO A 37 -42.03 26.07 42.58
CA PRO A 37 -40.67 26.53 42.28
C PRO A 37 -39.61 25.83 43.13
N LYS A 38 -38.45 25.59 42.54
CA LYS A 38 -37.31 24.89 43.18
C LYS A 38 -36.06 25.77 43.10
N THR A 39 -35.46 26.07 44.24
CA THR A 39 -34.21 26.83 44.31
C THR A 39 -33.05 26.02 43.75
N VAL A 40 -32.19 26.69 42.97
CA VAL A 40 -30.94 26.15 42.43
C VAL A 40 -29.74 26.96 42.93
N TYR A 41 -28.54 26.38 42.84
CA TYR A 41 -27.35 26.86 43.54
C TYR A 41 -26.13 26.96 42.60
N ALA A 42 -25.16 27.80 42.95
CA ALA A 42 -23.93 28.03 42.18
C ALA A 42 -22.80 27.06 42.53
N ASP A 43 -22.93 26.32 43.63
CA ASP A 43 -21.94 25.39 44.16
C ASP A 43 -22.55 24.02 44.49
N ALA A 44 -21.70 22.99 44.50
CA ALA A 44 -22.10 21.61 44.75
C ALA A 44 -22.51 21.34 46.21
N ASP A 45 -22.12 22.22 47.14
CA ASP A 45 -22.49 22.13 48.56
C ASP A 45 -23.87 22.77 48.84
N LEU A 46 -24.51 23.33 47.81
CA LEU A 46 -25.82 23.99 47.86
C LEU A 46 -25.85 25.16 48.84
N THR A 47 -24.76 25.94 48.89
CA THR A 47 -24.59 27.04 49.86
C THR A 47 -24.80 28.43 49.26
N ILE A 48 -24.64 28.59 47.95
CA ILE A 48 -24.77 29.85 47.20
C ILE A 48 -26.01 29.76 46.32
N GLU A 49 -27.11 30.35 46.77
CA GLU A 49 -28.39 30.34 46.05
C GLU A 49 -28.36 31.24 44.80
N LEU A 50 -28.90 30.71 43.69
CA LEU A 50 -29.16 31.43 42.45
C LEU A 50 -30.65 31.80 42.28
N GLY A 51 -31.50 31.36 43.20
CA GLY A 51 -32.96 31.52 43.11
C GLY A 51 -33.61 30.40 42.30
N THR A 52 -34.82 30.64 41.77
CA THR A 52 -35.60 29.65 41.01
C THR A 52 -35.53 29.87 39.49
N THR A 53 -34.86 30.94 39.06
CA THR A 53 -34.73 31.34 37.65
C THR A 53 -33.31 31.80 37.38
N VAL A 54 -32.71 31.28 36.30
CA VAL A 54 -31.34 31.65 35.87
C VAL A 54 -31.41 32.24 34.46
N SER A 55 -30.82 33.42 34.27
CA SER A 55 -30.79 34.10 32.96
C SER A 55 -29.64 33.58 32.09
N THR A 56 -29.75 33.70 30.77
CA THR A 56 -28.66 33.41 29.83
C THR A 56 -28.02 34.68 29.25
N ASP A 57 -26.72 34.65 28.94
CA ASP A 57 -26.04 35.72 28.20
C ASP A 57 -26.34 35.67 26.69
N ALA A 58 -25.73 36.58 25.91
CA ALA A 58 -25.90 36.61 24.45
C ALA A 58 -25.39 35.35 23.72
N GLY A 59 -24.57 34.53 24.38
CA GLY A 59 -24.10 33.23 23.89
C GLY A 59 -24.91 32.05 24.41
N GLY A 60 -26.04 32.28 25.09
CA GLY A 60 -26.90 31.23 25.65
C GLY A 60 -26.37 30.61 26.95
N TYR A 61 -25.34 31.17 27.58
CA TYR A 61 -24.76 30.61 28.81
C TYR A 61 -25.53 31.07 30.05
N PRO A 62 -25.86 30.18 31.00
CA PRO A 62 -26.42 30.58 32.29
C PRO A 62 -25.48 31.52 33.06
N VAL A 63 -26.00 32.66 33.50
CA VAL A 63 -25.25 33.71 34.21
C VAL A 63 -25.91 34.13 35.52
N THR A 64 -25.08 34.59 36.46
CA THR A 64 -25.51 35.35 37.64
C THR A 64 -25.71 36.82 37.30
N SER A 65 -26.33 37.58 38.21
CA SER A 65 -26.44 39.03 38.08
C SER A 65 -25.03 39.66 37.93
N GLY A 66 -24.73 40.14 36.71
CA GLY A 66 -23.40 40.68 36.36
C GLY A 66 -22.66 40.00 35.20
N ASN A 67 -23.33 39.17 34.39
CA ASN A 67 -22.78 38.47 33.21
C ASN A 67 -21.68 37.43 33.51
N ALA A 68 -21.50 37.03 34.77
CA ALA A 68 -20.58 35.96 35.13
C ALA A 68 -21.26 34.61 34.89
N ARG A 69 -20.68 33.79 33.99
CA ARG A 69 -21.14 32.43 33.71
C ARG A 69 -21.11 31.60 34.98
N THR A 70 -22.24 30.99 35.30
CA THR A 70 -22.43 30.30 36.58
C THR A 70 -22.68 28.81 36.36
N LEU A 71 -22.17 28.01 37.29
CA LEU A 71 -22.65 26.65 37.47
C LEU A 71 -24.08 26.70 38.03
N VAL A 72 -24.90 25.70 37.70
CA VAL A 72 -26.25 25.55 38.26
C VAL A 72 -26.42 24.15 38.81
N TYR A 73 -26.75 24.03 40.09
CA TYR A 73 -26.94 22.79 40.84
C TYR A 73 -28.37 22.70 41.39
N THR A 74 -29.01 21.52 41.29
CA THR A 74 -30.41 21.29 41.69
C THR A 74 -30.57 20.37 42.91
N GLY A 75 -29.47 19.81 43.43
CA GLY A 75 -29.46 18.81 44.51
C GLY A 75 -29.76 17.37 44.06
N THR A 76 -30.21 16.53 44.99
CA THR A 76 -30.44 15.09 44.79
C THR A 76 -31.86 14.72 44.35
N SER A 77 -32.83 15.61 44.55
CA SER A 77 -34.23 15.37 44.20
C SER A 77 -34.50 15.68 42.73
N ALA A 78 -35.36 14.87 42.09
CA ALA A 78 -35.79 15.10 40.72
C ALA A 78 -36.40 16.50 40.54
N PHE A 79 -36.22 17.07 39.35
CA PHE A 79 -36.62 18.44 39.04
C PHE A 79 -37.28 18.56 37.67
N LYS A 80 -37.92 19.71 37.47
CA LYS A 80 -38.46 20.17 36.20
C LYS A 80 -37.80 21.49 35.84
N MET A 81 -37.48 21.67 34.56
CA MET A 81 -36.96 22.93 34.04
C MET A 81 -37.74 23.39 32.82
N ILE A 82 -37.96 24.70 32.72
CA ILE A 82 -38.62 25.35 31.60
C ILE A 82 -37.69 26.43 31.05
N VAL A 83 -37.35 26.33 29.77
CA VAL A 83 -36.55 27.33 29.08
C VAL A 83 -37.48 28.30 28.36
N LYS A 84 -37.22 29.60 28.50
CA LYS A 84 -37.94 30.68 27.83
C LYS A 84 -36.98 31.60 27.07
N ASP A 85 -37.47 32.18 25.98
CA ASP A 85 -36.76 33.21 25.24
C ASP A 85 -36.77 34.57 25.97
N SER A 86 -36.11 35.58 25.39
CA SER A 86 -36.05 36.94 25.95
C SER A 86 -37.41 37.67 25.98
N ALA A 87 -38.41 37.17 25.25
CA ALA A 87 -39.78 37.69 25.26
C ALA A 87 -40.68 36.94 26.27
N GLY A 88 -40.16 35.91 26.94
CA GLY A 88 -40.85 35.10 27.94
C GLY A 88 -41.65 33.93 27.37
N ALA A 89 -41.51 33.60 26.09
CA ALA A 89 -42.18 32.46 25.47
C ALA A 89 -41.43 31.14 25.79
N THR A 90 -42.17 30.09 26.15
CA THR A 90 -41.59 28.77 26.46
C THR A 90 -41.06 28.10 25.21
N LEU A 91 -39.77 27.76 25.22
CA LEU A 91 -39.09 27.05 24.13
C LEU A 91 -39.09 25.55 24.36
N VAL A 92 -38.76 25.10 25.58
CA VAL A 92 -38.75 23.67 25.93
C VAL A 92 -39.06 23.45 27.40
N THR A 93 -39.70 22.33 27.71
CA THR A 93 -39.95 21.85 29.07
C THR A 93 -39.37 20.45 29.23
N HIS A 94 -38.52 20.27 30.23
CA HIS A 94 -38.04 18.97 30.67
C HIS A 94 -38.57 18.70 32.08
N ASP A 95 -39.37 17.65 32.24
CA ASP A 95 -40.00 17.26 33.50
C ASP A 95 -39.53 15.86 33.93
N ASN A 96 -39.60 15.56 35.23
CA ASN A 96 -39.09 14.33 35.85
C ASN A 96 -37.60 14.06 35.58
N VAL A 97 -36.79 15.11 35.48
CA VAL A 97 -35.34 14.95 35.32
C VAL A 97 -34.76 14.45 36.65
N PRO A 98 -34.10 13.27 36.69
CA PRO A 98 -33.51 12.76 37.93
C PRO A 98 -32.47 13.72 38.50
N GLY A 99 -32.48 13.91 39.82
CA GLY A 99 -31.44 14.65 40.54
C GLY A 99 -30.17 13.82 40.75
N ALA A 100 -29.17 14.40 41.40
CA ALA A 100 -27.91 13.69 41.67
C ALA A 100 -28.12 12.45 42.56
N VAL A 101 -27.55 11.32 42.14
CA VAL A 101 -27.65 10.03 42.84
C VAL A 101 -26.56 9.94 43.92
N VAL A 102 -26.95 9.68 45.17
CA VAL A 102 -26.00 9.43 46.27
C VAL A 102 -25.37 8.05 46.07
N VAL A 103 -24.07 8.00 45.81
CA VAL A 103 -23.29 6.76 45.91
C VAL A 103 -22.50 6.84 47.22
N PRO A 104 -22.77 5.96 48.21
CA PRO A 104 -22.07 6.00 49.49
C PRO A 104 -20.62 5.54 49.31
N ASP A 105 -19.69 6.35 49.83
CA ASP A 105 -18.25 6.16 50.06
C ASP A 105 -17.40 5.45 48.99
N ALA A 106 -16.42 6.22 48.49
CA ALA A 106 -15.42 5.81 47.53
C ALA A 106 -14.42 4.80 48.13
N GLU A 107 -14.71 3.51 47.98
CA GLU A 107 -13.66 2.58 47.58
C GLU A 107 -13.23 2.95 46.15
N THR A 108 -11.93 2.83 45.86
CA THR A 108 -11.31 3.06 44.56
C THR A 108 -12.26 2.78 43.39
N SER A 109 -12.35 3.67 42.40
CA SER A 109 -12.97 3.33 41.12
C SER A 109 -12.25 2.12 40.53
N ALA A 110 -12.66 0.92 40.91
CA ALA A 110 -12.61 -0.21 40.03
C ALA A 110 -13.40 0.28 38.81
N LEU A 111 -12.70 0.52 37.71
CA LEU A 111 -13.30 0.31 36.39
C LEU A 111 -14.17 -0.93 36.55
N SER A 112 -15.46 -0.87 36.21
CA SER A 112 -16.34 -2.03 36.30
C SER A 112 -15.63 -3.19 35.59
N GLU A 113 -14.94 -4.03 36.36
CA GLU A 113 -14.27 -5.20 35.83
C GLU A 113 -15.44 -6.03 35.39
N THR A 114 -15.62 -6.20 34.09
CA THR A 114 -16.60 -7.11 33.50
C THR A 114 -15.97 -8.49 33.61
N PRO A 115 -16.20 -9.25 34.69
CA PRO A 115 -15.45 -10.45 34.97
C PRO A 115 -15.80 -11.47 33.88
N ILE A 116 -14.77 -12.04 33.25
CA ILE A 116 -14.95 -12.96 32.14
C ILE A 116 -15.07 -14.37 32.70
N VAL A 117 -16.19 -15.04 32.44
CA VAL A 117 -16.44 -16.42 32.87
C VAL A 117 -16.68 -17.28 31.64
N SER A 118 -15.93 -18.37 31.51
CA SER A 118 -16.07 -19.27 30.35
C SER A 118 -17.12 -20.35 30.60
N LYS A 119 -17.89 -20.71 29.55
CA LYS A 119 -18.88 -21.78 29.56
C LYS A 119 -18.67 -22.68 28.33
N THR A 120 -18.79 -24.00 28.51
CA THR A 120 -18.61 -25.00 27.43
C THR A 120 -19.83 -25.91 27.24
N THR A 121 -20.86 -25.75 28.09
CA THR A 121 -22.10 -26.55 28.09
C THR A 121 -23.28 -25.69 28.53
N ASN A 122 -24.50 -26.25 28.47
CA ASN A 122 -25.74 -25.55 28.86
C ASN A 122 -25.62 -24.88 30.24
N TYR A 123 -26.07 -23.64 30.36
CA TYR A 123 -25.99 -22.88 31.61
C TYR A 123 -27.19 -21.95 31.80
N THR A 124 -27.66 -21.82 33.04
CA THR A 124 -28.71 -20.85 33.41
C THR A 124 -28.05 -19.68 34.13
N VAL A 125 -28.31 -18.46 33.66
CA VAL A 125 -27.84 -17.22 34.30
C VAL A 125 -28.44 -17.11 35.69
N VAL A 126 -27.59 -16.77 36.66
CA VAL A 126 -28.00 -16.56 38.06
C VAL A 126 -27.79 -15.10 38.46
N ALA A 127 -28.37 -14.68 39.59
CA ALA A 127 -28.23 -13.30 40.09
C ALA A 127 -26.75 -12.87 40.25
N GLY A 128 -25.87 -13.81 40.61
CA GLY A 128 -24.43 -13.55 40.73
C GLY A 128 -23.69 -13.30 39.40
N ASP A 129 -24.35 -13.38 38.25
CA ASP A 129 -23.74 -13.10 36.94
C ASP A 129 -23.95 -11.66 36.47
N GLN A 130 -24.54 -10.80 37.30
CA GLN A 130 -24.71 -9.38 37.00
C GLN A 130 -23.37 -8.73 36.65
N GLY A 131 -23.33 -8.01 35.52
CA GLY A 131 -22.16 -7.31 35.01
C GLY A 131 -21.08 -8.22 34.39
N LYS A 132 -21.28 -9.54 34.31
CA LYS A 132 -20.28 -10.47 33.76
C LYS A 132 -20.36 -10.63 32.25
N LEU A 133 -19.22 -11.01 31.67
CA LEU A 133 -19.12 -11.51 30.29
C LEU A 133 -19.01 -13.04 30.31
N LEU A 134 -20.03 -13.73 29.81
CA LEU A 134 -20.00 -15.17 29.62
C LEU A 134 -19.39 -15.51 28.25
N ASN A 135 -18.16 -15.99 28.26
CA ASN A 135 -17.45 -16.50 27.08
C ASN A 135 -17.88 -17.94 26.81
N CYS A 136 -18.76 -18.13 25.83
CA CYS A 136 -19.30 -19.43 25.47
C CYS A 136 -18.44 -20.08 24.37
N ASN A 137 -17.66 -21.09 24.75
CA ASN A 137 -16.87 -21.90 23.82
C ASN A 137 -17.67 -23.14 23.39
N CYS A 138 -18.36 -23.03 22.26
CA CYS A 138 -19.16 -24.11 21.67
C CYS A 138 -18.40 -24.99 20.67
N THR A 139 -17.06 -24.97 20.70
CA THR A 139 -16.21 -25.74 19.77
C THR A 139 -16.56 -27.23 19.75
N SER A 140 -16.90 -27.82 20.89
CA SER A 140 -17.27 -29.24 21.03
C SER A 140 -18.76 -29.56 20.86
N GLY A 141 -19.62 -28.55 20.64
CA GLY A 141 -21.06 -28.74 20.42
C GLY A 141 -21.88 -27.48 20.68
N ALA A 142 -23.03 -27.35 19.99
CA ALA A 142 -23.98 -26.28 20.25
C ALA A 142 -24.61 -26.43 21.64
N PHE A 143 -24.75 -25.33 22.38
CA PHE A 143 -25.39 -25.33 23.70
C PHE A 143 -26.12 -24.02 23.96
N ALA A 144 -26.90 -23.99 25.04
CA ALA A 144 -27.79 -22.88 25.36
C ALA A 144 -27.43 -22.17 26.66
N ILE A 145 -27.65 -20.85 26.66
CA ILE A 145 -27.69 -20.03 27.87
C ILE A 145 -29.14 -19.66 28.14
N THR A 146 -29.70 -20.09 29.27
CA THR A 146 -31.03 -19.68 29.70
C THR A 146 -30.91 -18.46 30.60
N LEU A 147 -31.54 -17.35 30.23
CA LEU A 147 -31.58 -16.13 31.05
C LEU A 147 -32.38 -16.38 32.33
N LEU A 148 -32.01 -15.66 33.40
CA LEU A 148 -32.84 -15.57 34.61
C LEU A 148 -34.20 -14.96 34.25
N SER A 149 -35.23 -15.18 35.07
CA SER A 149 -36.47 -14.41 34.92
C SER A 149 -36.17 -12.92 35.06
N ALA A 150 -36.60 -12.10 34.11
CA ALA A 150 -36.57 -10.63 34.13
C ALA A 150 -37.19 -10.06 35.42
N VAL A 151 -38.30 -10.64 35.90
CA VAL A 151 -38.93 -10.23 37.17
C VAL A 151 -37.99 -10.46 38.35
N THR A 152 -37.31 -11.62 38.37
CA THR A 152 -36.36 -11.97 39.44
C THR A 152 -35.03 -11.22 39.29
N ALA A 153 -34.63 -10.89 38.07
CA ALA A 153 -33.42 -10.14 37.77
C ALA A 153 -33.55 -8.66 38.21
N GLY A 154 -34.75 -8.10 38.09
CA GLY A 154 -35.04 -6.69 38.39
C GLY A 154 -34.58 -5.75 37.27
N ASP A 155 -35.19 -4.56 37.22
CA ASP A 155 -34.83 -3.52 36.25
C ASP A 155 -33.34 -3.13 36.37
N GLY A 156 -32.65 -3.08 35.24
CA GLY A 156 -31.22 -2.74 35.16
C GLY A 156 -30.24 -3.90 35.37
N PHE A 157 -30.70 -5.14 35.52
CA PHE A 157 -29.80 -6.31 35.54
C PHE A 157 -29.15 -6.52 34.17
N GLU A 158 -27.81 -6.59 34.12
CA GLU A 158 -27.05 -6.74 32.87
C GLU A 158 -26.18 -7.99 32.83
N VAL A 159 -26.15 -8.68 31.69
CA VAL A 159 -25.22 -9.79 31.41
C VAL A 159 -24.83 -9.79 29.94
N THR A 160 -23.56 -10.00 29.63
CA THR A 160 -23.08 -10.11 28.25
C THR A 160 -22.75 -11.55 27.91
N ILE A 161 -23.21 -12.04 26.75
CA ILE A 161 -22.90 -13.37 26.25
C ILE A 161 -22.06 -13.21 24.97
N ARG A 162 -20.92 -13.89 24.89
CA ARG A 162 -20.01 -13.86 23.74
C ARG A 162 -19.74 -15.27 23.22
N HIS A 163 -19.80 -15.43 21.90
CA HIS A 163 -19.36 -16.65 21.22
C HIS A 163 -17.83 -16.61 21.04
N VAL A 164 -17.13 -17.62 21.57
CA VAL A 164 -15.68 -17.77 21.46
C VAL A 164 -15.27 -19.14 20.94
N GLY A 165 -16.21 -19.92 20.40
CA GLY A 165 -15.94 -21.23 19.80
C GLY A 165 -15.50 -21.10 18.34
N THR A 166 -14.78 -22.09 17.82
CA THR A 166 -14.41 -22.15 16.39
C THR A 166 -15.46 -22.86 15.52
N ALA A 167 -16.52 -23.40 16.14
CA ALA A 167 -17.63 -24.10 15.48
C ALA A 167 -18.91 -24.06 16.34
N ASN A 168 -20.06 -24.40 15.75
CA ASN A 168 -21.40 -24.48 16.38
C ASN A 168 -21.95 -23.14 16.92
N GLN A 169 -23.18 -23.12 17.44
CA GLN A 169 -23.86 -21.91 17.92
C GLN A 169 -24.11 -21.92 19.42
N VAL A 170 -24.24 -20.72 20.00
CA VAL A 170 -24.71 -20.51 21.38
C VAL A 170 -26.11 -19.89 21.32
N THR A 171 -27.12 -20.60 21.81
CA THR A 171 -28.51 -20.10 21.83
C THR A 171 -28.83 -19.49 23.19
N VAL A 172 -29.06 -18.19 23.25
CA VAL A 172 -29.58 -17.52 24.45
C VAL A 172 -31.09 -17.59 24.44
N ARG A 173 -31.72 -18.03 25.54
CA ARG A 173 -33.17 -18.24 25.64
C ARG A 173 -33.73 -17.55 26.87
N SER A 174 -34.94 -17.02 26.79
CA SER A 174 -35.69 -16.55 27.95
C SER A 174 -36.12 -17.70 28.86
N SER A 175 -36.45 -17.40 30.10
CA SER A 175 -36.97 -18.35 31.10
C SER A 175 -38.32 -19.00 30.73
N GLY A 176 -39.04 -18.47 29.73
CA GLY A 176 -40.19 -19.11 29.08
C GLY A 176 -41.44 -18.23 28.95
N THR A 177 -41.57 -17.18 29.76
CA THR A 177 -42.72 -16.25 29.72
C THR A 177 -42.35 -14.83 29.27
N GLU A 178 -41.07 -14.57 29.05
CA GLU A 178 -40.51 -13.23 28.84
C GLU A 178 -39.94 -13.13 27.45
N THR A 179 -40.08 -11.97 26.82
CA THR A 179 -39.51 -11.75 25.49
C THR A 179 -38.14 -11.09 25.58
N ILE A 180 -37.30 -11.37 24.59
CA ILE A 180 -36.03 -10.69 24.32
C ILE A 180 -36.26 -9.76 23.14
N SER A 181 -36.19 -8.45 23.39
CA SER A 181 -36.32 -7.40 22.38
C SER A 181 -34.97 -7.12 21.72
N HIS A 182 -34.88 -7.34 20.40
CA HIS A 182 -33.69 -7.10 19.58
C HIS A 182 -34.09 -6.55 18.20
N SER A 183 -33.41 -5.51 17.70
CA SER A 183 -33.60 -4.95 16.35
C SER A 183 -35.06 -4.66 15.96
N GLY A 184 -35.87 -4.14 16.90
CA GLY A 184 -37.29 -3.85 16.69
C GLY A 184 -38.21 -5.08 16.65
N LYS A 185 -37.73 -6.27 17.03
CA LYS A 185 -38.50 -7.52 17.12
C LYS A 185 -38.40 -8.12 18.54
N ALA A 186 -39.45 -8.81 18.98
CA ALA A 186 -39.47 -9.55 20.25
C ALA A 186 -39.40 -11.06 19.97
N SER A 187 -38.57 -11.81 20.70
CA SER A 187 -38.38 -13.26 20.52
C SER A 187 -38.05 -13.95 21.83
N TYR A 188 -38.33 -15.26 21.96
CA TYR A 188 -38.00 -16.02 23.17
C TYR A 188 -36.56 -16.57 23.18
N SER A 189 -35.83 -16.41 22.07
CA SER A 189 -34.43 -16.81 21.97
C SER A 189 -33.69 -16.02 20.88
N VAL A 190 -32.36 -15.96 21.01
CA VAL A 190 -31.43 -15.38 20.05
C VAL A 190 -30.18 -16.26 19.97
N ALA A 191 -29.63 -16.46 18.76
CA ALA A 191 -28.45 -17.29 18.56
C ALA A 191 -27.23 -16.43 18.21
N LEU A 192 -26.13 -16.65 18.91
CA LEU A 192 -24.80 -16.20 18.54
C LEU A 192 -24.16 -17.31 17.69
N LYS A 193 -23.69 -16.99 16.49
CA LYS A 193 -23.33 -17.99 15.48
C LYS A 193 -21.88 -17.91 15.00
N SER A 194 -21.18 -16.83 15.31
CA SER A 194 -19.87 -16.53 14.73
C SER A 194 -18.90 -16.01 15.80
N TYR A 195 -17.62 -16.36 15.66
CA TYR A 195 -16.58 -16.05 16.64
C TYR A 195 -16.47 -14.54 16.92
N GLY A 196 -16.47 -14.18 18.19
CA GLY A 196 -16.38 -12.79 18.65
C GLY A 196 -17.72 -12.04 18.68
N GLN A 197 -18.81 -12.61 18.15
CA GLN A 197 -20.14 -12.02 18.27
C GLN A 197 -20.55 -11.98 19.75
N SER A 198 -21.08 -10.84 20.21
CA SER A 198 -21.61 -10.71 21.57
C SER A 198 -22.87 -9.86 21.66
N LEU A 199 -23.73 -10.20 22.62
CA LEU A 199 -24.93 -9.44 22.97
C LEU A 199 -24.95 -9.16 24.47
N CYS A 200 -25.18 -7.90 24.84
CA CYS A 200 -25.45 -7.46 26.20
C CYS A 200 -26.95 -7.39 26.42
N PHE A 201 -27.45 -8.17 27.36
CA PHE A 201 -28.85 -8.22 27.75
C PHE A 201 -29.06 -7.37 28.99
N VAL A 202 -30.09 -6.54 28.99
CA VAL A 202 -30.57 -5.78 30.14
C VAL A 202 -32.02 -6.16 30.43
N SER A 203 -32.38 -6.34 31.70
CA SER A 203 -33.77 -6.53 32.10
C SER A 203 -34.45 -5.19 32.40
N ASP A 204 -35.74 -5.06 32.04
CA ASP A 204 -36.60 -3.93 32.46
C ASP A 204 -37.55 -4.31 33.62
N GLY A 205 -37.31 -5.46 34.27
CA GLY A 205 -38.17 -6.03 35.31
C GLY A 205 -39.38 -6.82 34.81
N ALA A 206 -39.62 -6.92 33.49
CA ALA A 206 -40.70 -7.72 32.90
C ALA A 206 -40.27 -8.52 31.65
N ASN A 207 -39.34 -7.98 30.86
CA ASN A 207 -38.76 -8.54 29.65
C ASN A 207 -37.25 -8.29 29.62
N TRP A 208 -36.60 -8.79 28.57
CA TRP A 208 -35.19 -8.58 28.29
C TRP A 208 -35.04 -7.69 27.05
N LEU A 209 -34.07 -6.79 27.07
CA LEU A 209 -33.68 -5.96 25.93
C LEU A 209 -32.22 -6.21 25.60
N VAL A 210 -31.87 -6.16 24.33
CA VAL A 210 -30.47 -6.11 23.91
C VAL A 210 -29.98 -4.66 24.00
N LYS A 211 -29.19 -4.36 25.02
CA LYS A 211 -28.62 -3.02 25.29
C LYS A 211 -27.47 -2.67 24.34
N ALA A 212 -26.65 -3.67 24.00
CA ALA A 212 -25.52 -3.50 23.10
C ALA A 212 -25.27 -4.80 22.34
N SER A 213 -24.83 -4.69 21.10
CA SER A 213 -24.37 -5.81 20.28
C SER A 213 -22.97 -5.51 19.76
N SER A 214 -22.16 -6.55 19.65
CA SER A 214 -20.93 -6.53 18.85
C SER A 214 -21.10 -7.54 17.74
N PRO A 215 -21.02 -7.11 16.46
CA PRO A 215 -21.09 -8.03 15.34
C PRO A 215 -19.93 -9.04 15.42
N PRO A 216 -19.99 -10.17 14.70
CA PRO A 216 -18.83 -11.04 14.54
C PRO A 216 -17.65 -10.23 14.02
N ARG A 217 -16.43 -10.71 14.25
CA ARG A 217 -15.21 -9.98 13.89
C ARG A 217 -14.96 -9.99 12.37
N MET A 218 -15.84 -9.32 11.63
CA MET A 218 -15.57 -8.56 10.42
C MET A 218 -15.90 -7.11 10.81
N LEU A 219 -14.87 -6.29 10.96
CA LEU A 219 -15.02 -4.87 11.30
C LEU A 219 -15.94 -4.22 10.24
N ASP A 220 -16.95 -3.45 10.67
CA ASP A 220 -17.42 -2.33 9.86
C ASP A 220 -16.18 -1.49 9.54
N GLY A 221 -15.71 -1.55 8.29
CA GLY A 221 -14.54 -0.82 7.82
C GLY A 221 -13.18 -1.55 7.83
N VAL A 222 -13.10 -2.89 7.78
CA VAL A 222 -11.84 -3.50 7.30
C VAL A 222 -11.79 -3.48 5.77
N PRO A 223 -10.82 -2.77 5.17
CA PRO A 223 -10.70 -2.69 3.72
C PRO A 223 -10.05 -3.93 3.10
N PHE A 224 -9.68 -4.98 3.85
CA PHE A 224 -8.93 -6.14 3.32
C PHE A 224 -9.25 -7.45 4.06
N PHE A 225 -9.60 -8.53 3.33
CA PHE A 225 -9.83 -9.88 3.86
C PHE A 225 -9.40 -10.97 2.87
N THR A 226 -9.32 -12.24 3.29
CA THR A 226 -9.07 -13.38 2.39
C THR A 226 -10.36 -14.11 2.04
N VAL A 227 -10.43 -14.58 0.80
CA VAL A 227 -11.45 -15.51 0.30
C VAL A 227 -10.73 -16.70 -0.32
N ALA A 228 -11.24 -17.89 -0.07
CA ALA A 228 -10.66 -19.13 -0.58
C ALA A 228 -10.76 -19.16 -2.12
N ASP A 229 -11.93 -18.82 -2.66
CA ASP A 229 -12.22 -18.97 -4.08
C ASP A 229 -13.42 -18.08 -4.52
N ARG A 230 -13.67 -18.02 -5.83
CA ARG A 230 -14.80 -17.37 -6.49
C ARG A 230 -15.67 -18.41 -7.20
N LEU A 231 -16.91 -18.56 -6.75
CA LEU A 231 -17.74 -19.68 -7.19
C LEU A 231 -19.16 -19.23 -7.56
N THR A 232 -19.76 -19.91 -8.53
CA THR A 232 -21.21 -19.86 -8.84
C THR A 232 -22.02 -20.86 -8.01
N ALA A 233 -21.36 -21.87 -7.43
CA ALA A 233 -21.98 -23.00 -6.73
C ALA A 233 -21.31 -23.26 -5.38
N THR A 234 -22.06 -23.78 -4.42
CA THR A 234 -21.51 -24.20 -3.12
C THR A 234 -20.45 -25.29 -3.28
N PRO A 235 -19.24 -25.13 -2.70
CA PRO A 235 -18.20 -26.17 -2.72
C PRO A 235 -18.62 -27.41 -1.92
N SER A 236 -18.07 -28.57 -2.28
CA SER A 236 -18.47 -29.89 -1.73
C SER A 236 -17.90 -30.20 -0.35
N SER A 237 -16.84 -29.51 0.10
CA SER A 237 -16.23 -29.66 1.42
C SER A 237 -15.64 -28.34 1.94
N PRO A 238 -16.47 -27.34 2.27
CA PRO A 238 -15.96 -26.08 2.76
C PRO A 238 -15.43 -26.21 4.19
N THR A 239 -14.23 -25.69 4.43
CA THR A 239 -13.68 -25.56 5.78
C THR A 239 -14.51 -24.51 6.55
N PRO A 240 -14.86 -24.75 7.83
CA PRO A 240 -15.57 -23.74 8.65
C PRO A 240 -14.82 -22.39 8.64
N GLY A 241 -15.53 -21.30 8.36
CA GLY A 241 -14.97 -19.95 8.23
C GLY A 241 -14.33 -19.64 6.87
N ALA A 242 -14.28 -20.59 5.93
CA ALA A 242 -13.85 -20.32 4.56
C ALA A 242 -14.86 -19.41 3.87
N ARG A 243 -14.34 -18.42 3.12
CA ARG A 243 -15.13 -17.39 2.46
C ARG A 243 -15.01 -17.49 0.95
N TYR A 244 -16.08 -17.15 0.25
CA TYR A 244 -16.17 -17.25 -1.21
C TYR A 244 -16.85 -16.01 -1.76
N ILE A 245 -16.37 -15.48 -2.88
CA ILE A 245 -17.12 -14.47 -3.64
C ILE A 245 -18.10 -15.23 -4.53
N ILE A 246 -19.39 -14.89 -4.46
CA ILE A 246 -20.39 -15.48 -5.34
C ILE A 246 -20.31 -14.80 -6.71
N THR A 247 -19.80 -15.50 -7.70
CA THR A 247 -19.74 -15.01 -9.08
C THR A 247 -20.98 -15.48 -9.83
N GLY A 248 -21.78 -14.56 -10.39
CA GLY A 248 -22.95 -14.91 -11.19
C GLY A 248 -24.16 -15.41 -10.38
N SER A 249 -25.15 -15.98 -11.08
CA SER A 249 -26.39 -16.48 -10.46
C SER A 249 -26.08 -17.66 -9.51
N PRO A 250 -26.36 -17.55 -8.20
CA PRO A 250 -25.98 -18.57 -7.24
C PRO A 250 -26.70 -19.91 -7.51
N THR A 251 -26.00 -21.02 -7.28
CA THR A 251 -26.52 -22.39 -7.40
C THR A 251 -26.19 -23.21 -6.14
N GLY A 252 -26.74 -24.42 -6.01
CA GLY A 252 -26.57 -25.25 -4.80
C GLY A 252 -27.27 -24.67 -3.57
N ALA A 253 -26.70 -24.80 -2.37
CA ALA A 253 -27.36 -24.30 -1.16
C ALA A 253 -27.50 -22.77 -1.14
N TRP A 254 -26.65 -22.02 -1.86
CA TRP A 254 -26.72 -20.56 -1.93
C TRP A 254 -27.97 -20.03 -2.62
N SER A 255 -28.52 -20.73 -3.61
CA SER A 255 -29.77 -20.32 -4.28
C SER A 255 -30.98 -20.48 -3.36
N THR A 256 -31.00 -21.53 -2.54
CA THR A 256 -32.07 -21.79 -1.57
C THR A 256 -32.07 -20.80 -0.38
N LEU A 257 -30.94 -20.14 -0.14
CA LEU A 257 -30.75 -19.13 0.91
C LEU A 257 -30.93 -17.68 0.40
N SER A 258 -31.36 -17.51 -0.84
CA SER A 258 -31.59 -16.19 -1.47
C SER A 258 -30.36 -15.29 -1.50
N PHE A 259 -29.17 -15.87 -1.65
CA PHE A 259 -27.96 -15.09 -1.88
C PHE A 259 -27.99 -14.49 -3.29
N THR A 260 -27.14 -13.49 -3.54
CA THR A 260 -27.06 -12.78 -4.81
C THR A 260 -25.61 -12.68 -5.28
N SER A 261 -25.42 -12.55 -6.60
CA SER A 261 -24.10 -12.34 -7.19
C SER A 261 -23.40 -11.13 -6.54
N GLY A 262 -22.11 -11.26 -6.28
CA GLY A 262 -21.28 -10.23 -5.65
C GLY A 262 -21.22 -10.30 -4.13
N GLN A 263 -22.11 -11.03 -3.46
CA GLN A 263 -22.02 -11.24 -2.01
C GLN A 263 -20.86 -12.17 -1.63
N ILE A 264 -20.40 -12.04 -0.39
CA ILE A 264 -19.42 -12.96 0.21
C ILE A 264 -20.17 -14.05 0.97
N ALA A 265 -20.00 -15.31 0.57
CA ALA A 265 -20.52 -16.46 1.29
C ALA A 265 -19.45 -17.02 2.25
N GLU A 266 -19.77 -17.17 3.53
CA GLU A 266 -18.91 -17.82 4.53
C GLU A 266 -19.54 -19.13 5.01
N ALA A 267 -18.74 -20.19 4.99
CA ALA A 267 -19.17 -21.51 5.41
C ALA A 267 -19.22 -21.62 6.94
N ASP A 268 -20.31 -22.14 7.49
CA ASP A 268 -20.46 -22.34 8.94
C ASP A 268 -19.83 -23.64 9.46
N GLY A 269 -19.37 -24.51 8.55
CA GLY A 269 -18.79 -25.81 8.87
C GLY A 269 -19.78 -26.96 9.09
N ASN A 270 -21.09 -26.69 9.10
CA ASN A 270 -22.17 -27.62 9.40
C ASN A 270 -23.22 -27.71 8.26
N GLY A 271 -22.90 -27.20 7.07
CA GLY A 271 -23.74 -27.28 5.87
C GLY A 271 -24.67 -26.09 5.64
N SER A 272 -24.53 -25.00 6.41
CA SER A 272 -25.23 -23.73 6.19
C SER A 272 -24.23 -22.59 5.91
N TRP A 273 -24.75 -21.42 5.50
CA TRP A 273 -23.94 -20.34 4.96
C TRP A 273 -24.37 -18.97 5.49
N PHE A 274 -23.41 -18.07 5.66
CA PHE A 274 -23.63 -16.65 5.92
C PHE A 274 -23.32 -15.83 4.67
N ALA A 275 -24.14 -14.84 4.35
CA ALA A 275 -23.85 -13.87 3.28
C ALA A 275 -23.51 -12.51 3.87
N TYR A 276 -22.50 -11.86 3.29
CA TYR A 276 -22.18 -10.45 3.52
C TYR A 276 -22.35 -9.68 2.23
N THR A 277 -23.00 -8.51 2.32
CA THR A 277 -23.10 -7.58 1.20
C THR A 277 -21.88 -6.65 1.25
N PRO A 278 -20.96 -6.73 0.27
CA PRO A 278 -19.80 -5.84 0.26
C PRO A 278 -20.19 -4.40 -0.05
N ALA A 279 -19.36 -3.46 0.42
CA ALA A 279 -19.47 -2.04 0.10
C ALA A 279 -18.24 -1.59 -0.69
N ASP A 280 -18.37 -0.51 -1.47
CA ASP A 280 -17.26 0.04 -2.25
C ASP A 280 -16.04 0.31 -1.36
N GLY A 281 -14.87 -0.15 -1.82
CA GLY A 281 -13.61 -0.07 -1.07
C GLY A 281 -13.20 -1.36 -0.35
N TRP A 282 -14.09 -2.35 -0.23
CA TRP A 282 -13.76 -3.67 0.31
C TRP A 282 -12.77 -4.39 -0.60
N THR A 283 -11.65 -4.86 -0.07
CA THR A 283 -10.61 -5.59 -0.82
C THR A 283 -10.55 -7.04 -0.35
N ALA A 284 -10.45 -7.98 -1.28
CA ALA A 284 -10.29 -9.40 -1.00
C ALA A 284 -9.03 -9.94 -1.69
N TYR A 285 -8.24 -10.74 -0.99
CA TYR A 285 -7.24 -11.61 -1.59
C TYR A 285 -7.86 -12.97 -1.85
N VAL A 286 -7.89 -13.39 -3.12
CA VAL A 286 -8.40 -14.70 -3.55
C VAL A 286 -7.24 -15.68 -3.52
N GLU A 287 -7.33 -16.65 -2.60
CA GLU A 287 -6.24 -17.58 -2.32
C GLU A 287 -5.95 -18.53 -3.49
N ASP A 288 -6.99 -19.08 -4.14
CA ASP A 288 -6.84 -19.99 -5.29
C ASP A 288 -6.25 -19.29 -6.53
N GLU A 289 -6.68 -18.07 -6.79
CA GLU A 289 -6.25 -17.28 -7.96
C GLU A 289 -4.95 -16.51 -7.73
N ASN A 290 -4.50 -16.35 -6.47
CA ASN A 290 -3.40 -15.46 -6.07
C ASN A 290 -3.58 -14.01 -6.58
N VAL A 291 -4.81 -13.49 -6.49
CA VAL A 291 -5.21 -12.16 -6.99
C VAL A 291 -5.83 -11.33 -5.87
N ILE A 292 -5.47 -10.04 -5.82
CA ILE A 292 -6.20 -9.06 -4.99
C ILE A 292 -7.31 -8.44 -5.85
N THR A 293 -8.52 -8.36 -5.32
CA THR A 293 -9.68 -7.73 -5.95
C THR A 293 -10.33 -6.72 -5.02
N GLN A 294 -10.96 -5.69 -5.57
CA GLN A 294 -11.66 -4.68 -4.79
C GLN A 294 -13.10 -4.52 -5.29
N TYR A 295 -14.05 -4.48 -4.36
CA TYR A 295 -15.43 -4.14 -4.67
C TYR A 295 -15.52 -2.64 -4.96
N ARG A 296 -15.91 -2.30 -6.19
CA ARG A 296 -16.11 -0.93 -6.68
C ARG A 296 -17.26 -0.92 -7.67
N ASP A 297 -18.07 0.14 -7.66
CA ASP A 297 -19.19 0.32 -8.59
C ASP A 297 -20.13 -0.90 -8.61
N SER A 298 -20.39 -1.48 -7.43
CA SER A 298 -21.20 -2.71 -7.24
C SER A 298 -20.63 -4.00 -7.87
N THR A 299 -19.34 -4.04 -8.20
CA THR A 299 -18.67 -5.21 -8.80
C THR A 299 -17.31 -5.49 -8.19
N TRP A 300 -16.88 -6.76 -8.16
CA TRP A 300 -15.50 -7.13 -7.77
C TRP A 300 -14.56 -6.93 -8.95
N THR A 301 -13.56 -6.06 -8.80
CA THR A 301 -12.58 -5.71 -9.85
C THR A 301 -11.18 -6.12 -9.43
N ASP A 302 -10.50 -6.90 -10.25
CA ASP A 302 -9.16 -7.40 -9.98
C ASP A 302 -8.09 -6.31 -10.07
N LEU A 303 -7.29 -6.20 -9.02
CA LEU A 303 -6.15 -5.29 -8.95
C LEU A 303 -4.88 -5.87 -9.59
N SER A 304 -4.90 -7.15 -9.99
CA SER A 304 -3.80 -7.81 -10.71
C SER A 304 -3.60 -7.30 -12.14
N ASN A 305 -4.59 -6.58 -12.70
CA ASN A 305 -4.51 -5.88 -13.98
C ASN A 305 -4.21 -4.37 -13.84
N VAL A 306 -3.78 -3.90 -12.66
CA VAL A 306 -3.23 -2.55 -12.52
C VAL A 306 -1.84 -2.53 -13.13
N THR A 307 -1.76 -2.56 -14.46
CA THR A 307 -0.63 -1.97 -15.15
C THR A 307 -0.70 -0.49 -14.80
N ALA A 308 0.25 0.01 -14.00
CA ALA A 308 0.32 1.43 -13.70
C ALA A 308 0.21 2.20 -15.04
N PRO A 309 -0.74 3.14 -15.20
CA PRO A 309 -0.77 3.95 -16.40
C PRO A 309 0.60 4.61 -16.54
N ALA A 310 1.15 4.57 -17.75
CA ALA A 310 2.48 5.08 -18.06
C ALA A 310 2.65 6.49 -17.48
N ALA A 311 3.43 6.61 -16.41
CA ALA A 311 3.90 7.84 -15.79
C ALA A 311 2.96 9.07 -15.87
N THR A 312 1.73 8.99 -15.34
CA THR A 312 0.94 10.21 -15.08
C THR A 312 1.25 10.70 -13.66
N TYR A 313 2.25 11.57 -13.50
CA TYR A 313 2.40 12.30 -12.24
C TYR A 313 1.14 13.16 -12.06
N LEU A 314 0.38 12.94 -10.97
CA LEU A 314 -0.71 13.84 -10.60
C LEU A 314 -0.15 15.27 -10.53
N GLY A 315 -0.82 16.21 -11.19
CA GLY A 315 -0.48 17.63 -11.07
C GLY A 315 -0.49 18.01 -9.58
N ARG A 316 0.60 18.61 -9.09
CA ARG A 316 0.73 19.00 -7.68
C ARG A 316 1.11 20.46 -7.56
N ALA A 317 0.60 21.10 -6.53
CA ALA A 317 1.03 22.43 -6.14
C ALA A 317 1.17 22.55 -4.63
N LEU A 318 2.20 23.26 -4.19
CA LEU A 318 2.49 23.53 -2.79
C LEU A 318 2.66 25.03 -2.57
N PHE A 319 1.84 25.56 -1.69
CA PHE A 319 1.87 26.96 -1.26
C PHE A 319 2.15 27.04 0.23
N ARG A 320 2.85 28.09 0.67
CA ARG A 320 3.24 28.29 2.07
C ARG A 320 3.06 29.72 2.52
N ASP A 321 2.90 29.87 3.84
CA ASP A 321 3.16 31.11 4.57
C ASP A 321 4.61 31.06 5.05
N GLU A 322 5.51 31.66 4.27
CA GLU A 322 6.93 31.79 4.62
C GLU A 322 7.23 33.19 5.16
N LYS A 323 7.97 33.25 6.26
CA LYS A 323 8.52 34.48 6.83
C LYS A 323 10.04 34.38 6.90
N SER A 324 10.72 35.52 6.91
CA SER A 324 12.17 35.55 7.06
C SER A 324 12.60 34.83 8.34
N THR A 325 13.83 34.31 8.36
CA THR A 325 14.47 33.74 9.55
C THR A 325 14.23 34.63 10.78
N ASN A 326 13.91 34.02 11.91
CA ASN A 326 13.69 34.69 13.18
C ASN A 326 12.43 35.59 13.31
N THR A 327 11.43 35.43 12.43
CA THR A 327 10.20 36.23 12.45
C THR A 327 8.99 35.42 12.92
N ASN A 328 8.28 35.87 13.95
CA ASN A 328 7.05 35.22 14.44
C ASN A 328 5.90 35.23 13.43
N GLY A 329 4.97 34.27 13.55
CA GLY A 329 3.78 34.13 12.71
C GLY A 329 2.77 35.28 12.85
N GLY A 330 2.83 36.06 13.92
CA GLY A 330 1.99 37.24 14.15
C GLY A 330 0.82 37.01 15.12
N THR A 331 0.01 38.06 15.31
CA THR A 331 -1.14 38.06 16.22
C THR A 331 -2.42 37.69 15.46
N PRO A 332 -3.18 36.68 15.90
CA PRO A 332 -4.42 36.29 15.23
C PRO A 332 -5.59 37.20 15.63
N THR A 333 -6.58 37.31 14.76
CA THR A 333 -7.87 37.93 15.07
C THR A 333 -8.74 36.95 15.86
N ASN A 334 -9.24 37.34 17.03
CA ASN A 334 -10.08 36.47 17.86
C ASN A 334 -11.54 36.47 17.40
N THR A 335 -12.22 35.35 17.64
CA THR A 335 -13.68 35.18 17.51
C THR A 335 -14.27 35.48 16.12
N ALA A 336 -13.45 35.46 15.07
CA ALA A 336 -13.87 35.65 13.69
C ALA A 336 -13.08 34.76 12.74
N TRP A 337 -13.77 34.17 11.76
CA TRP A 337 -13.11 33.47 10.65
C TRP A 337 -12.31 34.48 9.83
N THR A 338 -11.00 34.33 9.84
CA THR A 338 -10.06 35.29 9.26
C THR A 338 -9.20 34.60 8.21
N LYS A 339 -8.95 35.26 7.08
CA LYS A 339 -8.05 34.76 6.04
C LYS A 339 -6.64 34.56 6.59
N SER A 340 -6.07 33.40 6.36
CA SER A 340 -4.66 33.11 6.65
C SER A 340 -3.77 33.71 5.57
N ASP A 341 -2.59 34.18 5.98
CA ASP A 341 -1.53 34.49 5.03
C ASP A 341 -1.06 33.21 4.33
N ILE A 342 -0.86 33.31 3.02
CA ILE A 342 -0.17 32.35 2.14
C ILE A 342 0.52 33.21 1.08
N ASN A 343 1.85 33.19 1.03
CA ASN A 343 2.62 34.20 0.28
C ASN A 343 3.65 33.60 -0.69
N THR A 344 3.90 32.29 -0.62
CA THR A 344 4.97 31.65 -1.36
C THR A 344 4.44 30.45 -2.14
N THR A 345 4.73 30.41 -3.44
CA THR A 345 4.55 29.21 -4.28
C THR A 345 5.85 28.43 -4.26
N VAL A 346 5.86 27.26 -3.62
CA VAL A 346 7.05 26.40 -3.51
C VAL A 346 7.22 25.58 -4.79
N ASN A 347 6.13 24.97 -5.25
CA ASN A 347 6.04 24.33 -6.56
C ASN A 347 4.60 24.41 -7.06
N ASN A 348 4.42 24.43 -8.38
CA ASN A 348 3.09 24.35 -8.99
C ASN A 348 3.23 23.77 -10.40
N SER A 349 2.82 22.52 -10.56
CA SER A 349 2.76 21.85 -11.85
C SER A 349 1.34 21.83 -12.44
N ILE A 350 0.38 22.50 -11.80
CA ILE A 350 -1.03 22.58 -12.23
C ILE A 350 -1.21 23.88 -13.02
N THR A 351 -1.21 23.77 -14.35
CA THR A 351 -1.44 24.91 -15.26
C THR A 351 -2.86 25.46 -15.06
N GLY A 352 -2.98 26.73 -14.67
CA GLY A 352 -4.28 27.37 -14.38
C GLY A 352 -4.57 27.55 -12.90
N LEU A 353 -3.74 27.01 -12.00
CA LEU A 353 -3.75 27.34 -10.58
C LEU A 353 -2.70 28.43 -10.30
N SER A 354 -3.05 29.47 -9.55
CA SER A 354 -2.13 30.56 -9.18
C SER A 354 -2.37 31.06 -7.75
N LEU A 355 -1.39 31.74 -7.16
CA LEU A 355 -1.47 32.37 -5.84
C LEU A 355 -1.33 33.88 -5.98
N ALA A 356 -2.30 34.63 -5.46
CA ALA A 356 -2.22 36.08 -5.32
C ALA A 356 -2.93 36.54 -4.04
N SER A 357 -2.29 37.41 -3.25
CA SER A 357 -2.90 38.02 -2.06
C SER A 357 -3.52 37.01 -1.06
N SER A 358 -2.83 35.89 -0.84
CA SER A 358 -3.27 34.76 0.01
C SER A 358 -4.50 34.00 -0.50
N VAL A 359 -4.84 34.15 -1.78
CA VAL A 359 -5.95 33.46 -2.45
C VAL A 359 -5.38 32.58 -3.56
N LEU A 360 -5.80 31.31 -3.58
CA LEU A 360 -5.52 30.36 -4.64
C LEU A 360 -6.63 30.51 -5.70
N THR A 361 -6.26 30.93 -6.90
CA THR A 361 -7.19 31.12 -8.02
C THR A 361 -7.02 29.97 -9.02
N PHE A 362 -8.10 29.21 -9.21
CA PHE A 362 -8.23 28.14 -10.19
C PHE A 362 -8.94 28.71 -11.43
N THR A 363 -8.25 28.87 -12.55
CA THR A 363 -8.77 29.49 -13.78
C THR A 363 -8.82 28.46 -14.90
N GLY A 364 -10.00 28.21 -15.46
CA GLY A 364 -10.17 27.32 -16.62
C GLY A 364 -9.94 25.84 -16.32
N LEU A 365 -9.89 25.45 -15.04
CA LEU A 365 -9.66 24.09 -14.59
C LEU A 365 -10.99 23.34 -14.45
N THR A 366 -11.04 22.09 -14.89
CA THR A 366 -12.18 21.17 -14.74
C THR A 366 -11.76 19.94 -13.94
N GLY A 367 -12.71 19.27 -13.28
CA GLY A 367 -12.47 18.00 -12.59
C GLY A 367 -12.32 18.14 -11.07
N ARG A 368 -11.77 17.10 -10.44
CA ARG A 368 -11.70 16.97 -8.97
C ARG A 368 -10.31 17.30 -8.46
N PHE A 369 -10.22 18.07 -7.39
CA PHE A 369 -8.96 18.45 -6.76
C PHE A 369 -9.02 18.17 -5.27
N LEU A 370 -8.00 17.49 -4.73
CA LEU A 370 -7.82 17.34 -3.29
C LEU A 370 -6.95 18.47 -2.78
N ILE A 371 -7.46 19.20 -1.80
CA ILE A 371 -6.75 20.27 -1.14
C ILE A 371 -6.54 19.87 0.32
N ARG A 372 -5.28 19.84 0.74
CA ARG A 372 -4.88 19.64 2.13
C ARG A 372 -4.22 20.91 2.62
N ALA A 373 -4.66 21.42 3.76
CA ALA A 373 -4.01 22.56 4.39
C ALA A 373 -3.68 22.29 5.87
N THR A 374 -2.56 22.83 6.31
CA THR A 374 -2.12 22.80 7.71
C THR A 374 -1.66 24.19 8.10
N LYS A 375 -1.95 24.61 9.34
CA LYS A 375 -1.49 25.88 9.89
C LYS A 375 -1.09 25.72 11.35
N SER A 376 0.01 26.34 11.74
CA SER A 376 0.52 26.31 13.11
C SER A 376 -0.05 27.45 13.94
N PHE A 377 -0.33 27.17 15.21
CA PHE A 377 -0.74 28.17 16.20
C PHE A 377 -0.01 27.99 17.52
N TYR A 378 0.06 29.05 18.32
CA TYR A 378 0.78 29.05 19.60
C TYR A 378 0.00 29.79 20.69
N ALA A 379 -0.25 29.11 21.82
CA ALA A 379 -1.01 29.65 22.94
C ALA A 379 -2.41 30.19 22.56
N THR A 380 -2.91 29.80 21.38
CA THR A 380 -4.28 30.07 20.97
C THR A 380 -5.16 29.01 21.61
N GLN A 381 -6.25 29.37 22.26
CA GLN A 381 -7.12 28.43 22.93
C GLN A 381 -7.83 27.55 21.89
N GLU A 382 -9.15 27.62 21.80
CA GLU A 382 -9.88 26.86 20.79
C GLU A 382 -9.55 27.43 19.41
N THR A 383 -9.03 26.56 18.54
CA THR A 383 -8.51 26.93 17.23
C THR A 383 -8.99 25.96 16.16
N GLN A 384 -9.37 26.50 15.00
CA GLN A 384 -9.78 25.73 13.81
C GLN A 384 -9.29 26.38 12.54
N ILE A 385 -9.20 25.58 11.48
CA ILE A 385 -8.99 26.07 10.11
C ILE A 385 -10.06 25.50 9.17
N ARG A 386 -10.30 26.22 8.07
CA ARG A 386 -11.21 25.78 7.01
C ARG A 386 -10.74 26.20 5.63
N LEU A 387 -11.17 25.45 4.63
CA LEU A 387 -11.02 25.80 3.22
C LEU A 387 -12.31 26.45 2.74
N ARG A 388 -12.21 27.68 2.25
CA ARG A 388 -13.34 28.50 1.80
C ARG A 388 -13.22 28.75 0.30
N ASP A 389 -14.24 28.37 -0.45
CA ASP A 389 -14.48 28.89 -1.79
C ASP A 389 -15.19 30.23 -1.65
N THR A 390 -14.47 31.29 -2.00
CA THR A 390 -14.94 32.67 -1.91
C THR A 390 -15.73 33.11 -3.14
N THR A 391 -15.59 32.41 -4.27
CA THR A 391 -16.40 32.66 -5.46
C THR A 391 -17.85 32.25 -5.19
N ASN A 392 -18.04 31.04 -4.64
CA ASN A 392 -19.37 30.48 -4.38
C ASN A 392 -19.85 30.66 -2.93
N ASN A 393 -19.04 31.30 -2.08
CA ASN A 393 -19.31 31.51 -0.67
C ASN A 393 -19.62 30.20 0.09
N THR A 394 -18.86 29.13 -0.19
CA THR A 394 -19.05 27.79 0.37
C THR A 394 -17.80 27.31 1.11
N THR A 395 -18.00 26.51 2.16
CA THR A 395 -16.90 25.85 2.89
C THR A 395 -16.89 24.38 2.49
N PHE A 396 -15.74 23.88 2.05
CA PHE A 396 -15.61 22.50 1.55
C PHE A 396 -14.57 21.67 2.33
N GLY A 397 -14.15 22.15 3.49
CA GLY A 397 -13.38 21.41 4.48
C GLY A 397 -13.21 22.23 5.76
N VAL A 398 -13.33 21.59 6.93
CA VAL A 398 -13.08 22.19 8.25
C VAL A 398 -12.27 21.21 9.08
N SER A 399 -11.26 21.68 9.80
CA SER A 399 -10.50 20.83 10.73
C SER A 399 -11.29 20.57 12.01
N PRO A 400 -10.99 19.48 12.74
CA PRO A 400 -11.39 19.37 14.14
C PRO A 400 -10.96 20.61 14.94
N GLN A 401 -11.72 20.95 15.98
CA GLN A 401 -11.31 21.98 16.93
C GLN A 401 -10.18 21.47 17.80
N VAL A 402 -9.08 22.22 17.84
CA VAL A 402 -7.90 21.87 18.63
C VAL A 402 -7.61 22.99 19.62
N TYR A 403 -7.20 22.63 20.83
CA TYR A 403 -6.79 23.58 21.87
C TYR A 403 -5.26 23.77 21.82
N ALA A 404 -4.76 24.94 21.43
CA ALA A 404 -3.31 25.20 21.34
C ALA A 404 -2.76 25.78 22.66
N SER A 405 -2.49 24.93 23.65
CA SER A 405 -2.00 25.37 24.95
C SER A 405 -0.59 26.01 24.90
N SER A 406 -0.32 26.90 25.87
CA SER A 406 1.01 27.48 26.10
C SER A 406 1.89 26.50 26.88
N TYR A 407 2.95 25.95 26.27
CA TYR A 407 3.98 25.26 27.03
C TYR A 407 5.01 26.27 27.56
N THR A 408 5.04 26.47 28.88
CA THR A 408 6.16 27.15 29.57
C THR A 408 7.01 26.12 30.29
N SER A 409 8.33 26.27 30.14
CA SER A 409 9.45 25.70 30.90
C SER A 409 10.37 24.74 30.14
N GLY A 410 11.66 25.06 30.16
CA GLY A 410 12.75 24.20 29.71
C GLY A 410 13.74 24.90 28.76
N THR A 411 14.87 25.34 29.28
CA THR A 411 16.06 25.81 28.54
C THR A 411 16.72 24.67 27.75
N GLY A 412 16.06 24.18 26.71
CA GLY A 412 16.60 23.23 25.73
C GLY A 412 16.40 23.74 24.29
N PRO A 413 17.18 23.25 23.29
CA PRO A 413 17.03 23.68 21.91
C PRO A 413 15.60 23.39 21.46
N ALA A 414 14.91 24.45 21.06
CA ALA A 414 13.47 24.47 20.83
C ALA A 414 13.06 23.44 19.78
N SER A 415 12.43 22.34 20.22
CA SER A 415 11.69 21.44 19.35
C SER A 415 10.44 22.15 18.82
N ILE A 416 10.27 22.09 17.51
CA ILE A 416 9.48 22.95 16.62
C ILE A 416 7.97 22.59 16.61
N LEU A 417 7.41 21.98 17.66
CA LEU A 417 6.00 21.53 17.65
C LEU A 417 5.23 21.72 18.98
N ALA A 418 5.61 22.68 19.82
CA ALA A 418 4.86 22.98 21.05
C ALA A 418 3.63 23.90 20.80
N GLY A 419 2.89 23.65 19.72
CA GLY A 419 1.69 24.39 19.32
C GLY A 419 0.81 23.56 18.37
N ALA A 420 -0.51 23.66 18.51
CA ALA A 420 -1.44 22.86 17.70
C ALA A 420 -1.32 23.21 16.21
N SER A 421 -1.23 22.19 15.36
CA SER A 421 -1.22 22.35 13.90
C SER A 421 -2.41 21.60 13.29
N PRO A 422 -3.64 22.15 13.39
CA PRO A 422 -4.81 21.54 12.78
C PRO A 422 -4.57 21.34 11.27
N THR A 423 -5.09 20.23 10.76
CA THR A 423 -5.05 19.89 9.33
C THR A 423 -6.47 19.76 8.82
N VAL A 424 -6.73 20.29 7.63
CA VAL A 424 -8.01 20.19 6.94
C VAL A 424 -7.80 19.57 5.57
N PHE A 425 -8.74 18.71 5.18
CA PHE A 425 -8.86 18.17 3.84
C PHE A 425 -10.17 18.67 3.23
N GLY A 426 -10.13 19.05 1.96
CA GLY A 426 -11.31 19.42 1.19
C GLY A 426 -11.18 18.92 -0.24
N VAL A 427 -12.28 18.43 -0.80
CA VAL A 427 -12.36 18.08 -2.22
C VAL A 427 -13.12 19.18 -2.94
N LEU A 428 -12.48 19.79 -3.92
CA LEU A 428 -13.06 20.83 -4.75
C LEU A 428 -13.36 20.26 -6.13
N ASN A 429 -14.61 20.43 -6.58
CA ASN A 429 -15.03 20.05 -7.93
C ASN A 429 -15.12 21.32 -8.77
N LEU A 430 -14.40 21.37 -9.89
CA LEU A 430 -14.34 22.52 -10.79
C LEU A 430 -15.00 22.18 -12.14
N ASP A 431 -15.69 23.16 -12.71
CA ASP A 431 -16.47 23.05 -13.94
C ASP A 431 -15.89 23.89 -15.09
N GLY A 432 -14.68 24.42 -14.93
CA GLY A 432 -14.02 25.30 -15.90
C GLY A 432 -14.19 26.79 -15.59
N THR A 433 -15.07 27.16 -14.65
CA THR A 433 -15.19 28.55 -14.18
C THR A 433 -14.03 28.93 -13.26
N THR A 434 -13.82 30.24 -13.05
CA THR A 434 -12.75 30.71 -12.15
C THR A 434 -13.20 30.64 -10.70
N THR A 435 -12.51 29.82 -9.90
CA THR A 435 -12.82 29.60 -8.48
C THR A 435 -11.68 30.09 -7.59
N ASN A 436 -12.02 30.90 -6.59
CA ASN A 436 -11.07 31.47 -5.63
C ASN A 436 -11.19 30.77 -4.28
N VAL A 437 -10.10 30.14 -3.84
CA VAL A 437 -10.02 29.42 -2.57
C VAL A 437 -9.07 30.13 -1.63
N GLU A 438 -9.47 30.27 -0.37
CA GLU A 438 -8.59 30.73 0.70
C GLU A 438 -8.62 29.80 1.92
N LEU A 439 -7.49 29.74 2.62
CA LEU A 439 -7.40 29.14 3.94
C LEU A 439 -7.83 30.17 4.97
N GLN A 440 -8.81 29.84 5.81
CA GLN A 440 -9.21 30.68 6.92
C GLN A 440 -8.93 29.99 8.26
N TYR A 441 -8.71 30.78 9.29
CA TYR A 441 -8.55 30.33 10.66
C TYR A 441 -9.58 30.97 11.59
N TYR A 442 -9.83 30.32 12.72
CA TYR A 442 -10.62 30.82 13.82
C TYR A 442 -9.89 30.53 15.12
N VAL A 443 -9.78 31.51 16.02
CA VAL A 443 -9.20 31.35 17.36
C VAL A 443 -10.08 32.06 18.40
N THR A 444 -10.09 31.61 19.66
CA THR A 444 -10.87 32.27 20.72
C THR A 444 -10.09 33.28 21.57
N ASN A 445 -8.78 33.42 21.36
CA ASN A 445 -7.92 34.45 21.97
C ASN A 445 -6.82 34.91 21.00
N ASN A 446 -6.18 36.04 21.28
CA ASN A 446 -5.26 36.74 20.37
C ASN A 446 -3.86 37.00 20.96
N PRO A 447 -3.09 35.95 21.34
CA PRO A 447 -1.73 36.15 21.83
C PRO A 447 -0.83 36.73 20.73
N ALA A 448 0.18 37.52 21.12
CA ALA A 448 1.03 38.28 20.19
C ALA A 448 1.72 37.42 19.10
N SER A 449 2.03 36.16 19.39
CA SER A 449 2.62 35.17 18.47
C SER A 449 1.66 34.02 18.13
N GLY A 450 0.35 34.26 18.22
CA GLY A 450 -0.67 33.23 18.12
C GLY A 450 -0.72 32.48 16.79
N LEU A 451 -0.28 33.10 15.70
CA LEU A 451 -0.18 32.47 14.38
C LEU A 451 1.13 31.67 14.18
N GLY A 452 1.90 31.46 15.25
CA GLY A 452 3.12 30.65 15.26
C GLY A 452 4.29 31.36 15.93
N ARG A 453 5.10 30.58 16.65
CA ARG A 453 6.34 31.05 17.31
C ARG A 453 7.54 30.76 16.43
N VAL A 454 8.52 31.65 16.46
CA VAL A 454 9.83 31.50 15.81
C VAL A 454 10.57 30.22 16.25
N ARG A 455 11.22 29.52 15.30
CA ARG A 455 12.00 28.29 15.54
C ARG A 455 13.47 28.56 15.82
N ASN A 456 13.97 29.73 15.47
CA ASN A 456 15.37 30.17 15.64
C ASN A 456 16.39 29.28 14.91
N VAL A 457 16.05 28.80 13.71
CA VAL A 457 16.98 28.03 12.86
C VAL A 457 17.67 29.00 11.89
N SER A 458 19.00 29.06 11.95
CA SER A 458 19.79 29.96 11.10
C SER A 458 19.79 29.49 9.64
N GLY A 459 19.40 30.38 8.72
CA GLY A 459 19.47 30.13 7.28
C GLY A 459 18.22 29.50 6.65
N GLU A 460 17.15 29.26 7.41
CA GLU A 460 15.88 28.72 6.91
C GLU A 460 14.71 29.69 7.11
N ASN A 461 13.87 29.86 6.08
CA ASN A 461 12.61 30.61 6.21
C ASN A 461 11.67 29.91 7.21
N GLU A 462 10.95 30.70 8.00
CA GLU A 462 9.96 30.22 8.95
C GLU A 462 8.65 29.90 8.22
N VAL A 463 8.17 28.66 8.31
CA VAL A 463 6.90 28.22 7.68
C VAL A 463 5.80 28.07 8.72
N TYR A 464 4.68 28.78 8.53
CA TYR A 464 3.55 28.82 9.47
C TYR A 464 2.24 28.24 8.94
N ALA A 465 2.12 28.07 7.62
CA ALA A 465 1.01 27.38 6.98
C ALA A 465 1.48 26.74 5.68
N GLN A 466 0.81 25.68 5.27
CA GLN A 466 1.05 24.98 4.02
C GLN A 466 -0.28 24.54 3.40
N ILE A 467 -0.43 24.72 2.09
CA ILE A 467 -1.54 24.21 1.29
C ILE A 467 -0.96 23.36 0.17
N GLU A 468 -1.35 22.10 0.14
CA GLU A 468 -1.03 21.15 -0.92
C GLU A 468 -2.30 20.91 -1.75
N VAL A 469 -2.18 21.05 -3.06
CA VAL A 469 -3.24 20.76 -4.04
C VAL A 469 -2.78 19.61 -4.91
N LEU A 470 -3.59 18.55 -4.97
CA LEU A 470 -3.43 17.45 -5.89
C LEU A 470 -4.57 17.50 -6.91
N ASP A 471 -4.18 17.56 -8.18
CA ASP A 471 -5.08 17.37 -9.30
C ASP A 471 -5.45 15.88 -9.39
N LEU A 472 -6.71 15.57 -9.07
CA LEU A 472 -7.25 14.23 -9.20
C LEU A 472 -7.90 14.00 -10.57
N SER A 473 -7.90 14.98 -11.48
CA SER A 473 -8.45 14.81 -12.84
C SER A 473 -7.68 13.78 -13.66
N ALA A 474 -6.38 13.60 -13.38
CA ALA A 474 -5.55 12.54 -13.95
C ALA A 474 -5.79 11.15 -13.30
N GLN A 475 -6.57 11.06 -12.22
CA GLN A 475 -7.19 9.80 -11.81
C GLN A 475 -8.43 9.55 -12.67
N GLN A 476 -8.18 9.22 -13.93
CA GLN A 476 -9.14 8.42 -14.66
C GLN A 476 -9.25 7.09 -13.90
N GLY A 477 -10.46 6.68 -13.51
CA GLY A 477 -10.68 5.26 -13.21
C GLY A 477 -10.19 4.43 -14.40
N PRO A 478 -9.93 3.11 -14.25
CA PRO A 478 -9.61 2.29 -15.41
C PRO A 478 -10.62 2.62 -16.51
N ALA A 479 -10.14 2.92 -17.72
CA ALA A 479 -11.02 3.06 -18.85
C ALA A 479 -11.95 1.84 -18.81
N GLY A 480 -13.26 2.07 -18.71
CA GLY A 480 -14.23 0.97 -18.81
C GLY A 480 -13.84 0.14 -20.01
N THR A 481 -13.91 -1.19 -19.89
CA THR A 481 -13.58 -2.11 -21.00
C THR A 481 -14.00 -1.46 -22.30
N GLN A 482 -13.06 -1.22 -23.22
CA GLN A 482 -13.42 -0.91 -24.60
C GLN A 482 -14.52 -1.91 -24.94
N GLY A 483 -15.74 -1.41 -25.21
CA GLY A 483 -16.86 -2.28 -25.55
C GLY A 483 -16.33 -3.25 -26.60
N THR A 484 -16.65 -4.56 -26.45
CA THR A 484 -16.16 -5.65 -27.31
C THR A 484 -15.72 -5.07 -28.64
N GLN A 485 -14.42 -5.14 -28.95
CA GLN A 485 -13.91 -4.75 -30.27
C GLN A 485 -14.97 -5.22 -31.26
N GLY A 486 -15.62 -4.26 -31.94
CA GLY A 486 -16.64 -4.61 -32.93
C GLY A 486 -16.01 -5.67 -33.80
N VAL A 487 -16.78 -6.75 -34.07
CA VAL A 487 -16.35 -7.92 -34.85
C VAL A 487 -15.17 -7.58 -35.74
N ASP A 488 -14.04 -8.28 -35.58
CA ASP A 488 -12.88 -8.13 -36.46
C ASP A 488 -13.40 -7.83 -37.86
N GLY A 489 -13.06 -6.65 -38.37
CA GLY A 489 -13.62 -6.17 -39.62
C GLY A 489 -13.48 -7.31 -40.62
N LEU A 490 -14.60 -7.72 -41.24
CA LEU A 490 -14.59 -8.75 -42.27
C LEU A 490 -13.34 -8.53 -43.11
N ASP A 491 -12.43 -9.49 -43.12
CA ASP A 491 -11.40 -9.57 -44.15
C ASP A 491 -12.14 -9.31 -45.47
N ALA A 492 -11.59 -8.47 -46.37
CA ALA A 492 -12.23 -8.04 -47.61
C ALA A 492 -12.44 -9.22 -48.59
N ALA A 493 -13.31 -10.15 -48.23
CA ALA A 493 -13.50 -11.49 -48.77
C ALA A 493 -14.96 -11.90 -48.56
N TYR A 494 -15.44 -12.82 -49.40
CA TYR A 494 -16.84 -13.23 -49.41
C TYR A 494 -17.09 -14.38 -48.42
N PRO A 495 -18.14 -14.32 -47.58
CA PRO A 495 -18.38 -15.32 -46.56
C PRO A 495 -19.06 -16.57 -47.15
N TYR A 496 -18.49 -17.75 -46.90
CA TYR A 496 -19.03 -19.04 -47.35
C TYR A 496 -18.82 -20.12 -46.28
N GLN A 497 -19.43 -21.30 -46.45
CA GLN A 497 -19.10 -22.50 -45.67
C GLN A 497 -18.45 -23.58 -46.54
N TRP A 498 -17.46 -24.29 -45.98
CA TRP A 498 -16.81 -25.39 -46.69
C TRP A 498 -17.70 -26.63 -46.74
N SER A 499 -17.81 -27.25 -47.92
CA SER A 499 -18.51 -28.51 -48.12
C SER A 499 -17.54 -29.61 -48.57
N THR A 500 -17.60 -30.77 -47.93
CA THR A 500 -16.79 -31.94 -48.30
C THR A 500 -17.40 -32.82 -49.39
N ALA A 501 -18.54 -32.41 -49.98
CA ALA A 501 -19.08 -33.08 -51.15
C ALA A 501 -18.13 -32.93 -52.35
N THR A 502 -17.99 -33.97 -53.18
CA THR A 502 -17.05 -33.98 -54.32
C THR A 502 -17.72 -33.83 -55.68
N SER A 503 -19.06 -33.73 -55.74
CA SER A 503 -19.83 -33.53 -56.97
C SER A 503 -21.18 -32.85 -56.69
N GLY A 504 -21.83 -32.31 -57.72
CA GLY A 504 -23.17 -31.68 -57.64
C GLY A 504 -23.19 -30.24 -57.10
N ASP A 505 -24.38 -29.74 -56.77
CA ASP A 505 -24.56 -28.40 -56.17
C ASP A 505 -23.92 -28.36 -54.76
N PRO A 506 -23.07 -27.36 -54.43
CA PRO A 506 -22.50 -27.20 -53.08
C PRO A 506 -23.55 -26.90 -51.99
N GLY A 507 -24.72 -26.38 -52.36
CA GLY A 507 -25.74 -25.82 -51.47
C GLY A 507 -25.58 -24.30 -51.26
N SER A 508 -26.69 -23.62 -50.96
CA SER A 508 -26.71 -22.18 -50.71
C SER A 508 -25.71 -21.77 -49.62
N GLY A 509 -24.90 -20.73 -49.87
CA GLY A 509 -23.89 -20.25 -48.94
C GLY A 509 -22.60 -21.07 -48.88
N LYS A 510 -22.36 -22.01 -49.82
CA LYS A 510 -21.24 -22.97 -49.73
C LYS A 510 -20.29 -22.97 -50.92
N VAL A 511 -19.07 -23.45 -50.65
CA VAL A 511 -18.00 -23.73 -51.62
C VAL A 511 -17.43 -25.14 -51.41
N ARG A 512 -17.07 -25.84 -52.50
CA ARG A 512 -16.50 -27.19 -52.47
C ARG A 512 -15.45 -27.43 -53.56
N GLY A 513 -14.63 -28.45 -53.40
CA GLY A 513 -13.79 -29.02 -54.46
C GLY A 513 -14.39 -30.27 -55.11
N ASN A 514 -13.79 -30.76 -56.19
CA ASN A 514 -14.17 -32.02 -56.86
C ASN A 514 -13.43 -33.27 -56.34
N ASN A 515 -12.58 -33.12 -55.33
CA ASN A 515 -11.80 -34.23 -54.76
C ASN A 515 -11.69 -34.09 -53.24
N ALA A 516 -11.68 -35.20 -52.51
CA ALA A 516 -11.52 -35.21 -51.06
C ALA A 516 -10.08 -34.85 -50.64
N THR A 517 -9.09 -35.11 -51.49
CA THR A 517 -7.71 -34.69 -51.26
C THR A 517 -7.51 -33.29 -51.83
N ILE A 518 -7.22 -32.30 -50.96
CA ILE A 518 -7.09 -30.89 -51.35
C ILE A 518 -6.09 -30.67 -52.50
N ALA A 519 -4.94 -31.34 -52.45
CA ALA A 519 -3.90 -31.24 -53.46
C ALA A 519 -4.29 -31.80 -54.85
N SER A 520 -5.36 -32.59 -54.91
CA SER A 520 -5.87 -33.24 -56.13
C SER A 520 -7.15 -32.60 -56.67
N ILE A 521 -7.57 -31.46 -56.10
CA ILE A 521 -8.72 -30.69 -56.59
C ILE A 521 -8.33 -30.02 -57.91
N THR A 522 -9.14 -30.24 -58.94
CA THR A 522 -9.00 -29.62 -60.27
C THR A 522 -10.19 -28.74 -60.66
N GLU A 523 -11.23 -28.68 -59.82
CA GLU A 523 -12.42 -27.87 -60.02
C GLU A 523 -12.99 -27.42 -58.67
N ILE A 524 -13.43 -26.17 -58.59
CA ILE A 524 -14.16 -25.60 -57.45
C ILE A 524 -15.59 -25.27 -57.87
N ALA A 525 -16.56 -25.61 -57.02
CA ALA A 525 -17.95 -25.21 -57.19
C ALA A 525 -18.38 -24.27 -56.05
N ILE A 526 -19.06 -23.18 -56.38
CA ILE A 526 -19.42 -22.11 -55.43
C ILE A 526 -20.84 -21.59 -55.67
N SER A 527 -21.62 -21.42 -54.59
CA SER A 527 -23.00 -20.96 -54.67
C SER A 527 -23.09 -19.48 -55.08
N GLU A 528 -24.14 -19.14 -55.85
CA GLU A 528 -24.49 -17.74 -56.17
C GLU A 528 -25.11 -16.98 -54.98
N THR A 529 -25.23 -17.60 -53.82
CA THR A 529 -25.59 -16.97 -52.55
C THR A 529 -24.45 -17.15 -51.57
N ASP A 530 -24.01 -16.07 -50.93
CA ASP A 530 -23.03 -16.14 -49.84
C ASP A 530 -23.67 -16.71 -48.55
N SER A 531 -22.87 -17.01 -47.52
CA SER A 531 -23.41 -17.57 -46.26
C SER A 531 -24.22 -16.56 -45.43
N ALA A 532 -24.20 -15.27 -45.77
CA ALA A 532 -25.01 -14.22 -45.16
C ALA A 532 -26.33 -13.96 -45.93
N GLY A 533 -26.55 -14.63 -47.06
CA GLY A 533 -27.75 -14.49 -47.90
C GLY A 533 -27.65 -13.45 -49.02
N GLY A 534 -26.47 -12.89 -49.27
CA GLY A 534 -26.20 -11.94 -50.36
C GLY A 534 -26.10 -12.61 -51.73
N ALA A 535 -26.55 -11.92 -52.77
CA ALA A 535 -26.51 -12.39 -54.16
C ALA A 535 -25.13 -12.16 -54.79
N MET A 536 -24.42 -13.25 -55.12
CA MET A 536 -23.04 -13.25 -55.59
C MET A 536 -22.88 -13.51 -57.10
N ALA A 537 -23.95 -13.84 -57.82
CA ALA A 537 -23.91 -14.17 -59.25
C ALA A 537 -23.11 -13.15 -60.09
N GLY A 538 -23.44 -11.86 -59.97
CA GLY A 538 -22.76 -10.80 -60.74
C GLY A 538 -21.32 -10.52 -60.30
N VAL A 539 -20.91 -10.95 -59.10
CA VAL A 539 -19.53 -10.84 -58.63
C VAL A 539 -18.71 -12.04 -59.12
N ILE A 540 -19.30 -13.24 -59.12
CA ILE A 540 -18.65 -14.48 -59.55
C ILE A 540 -18.40 -14.47 -61.07
N ASP A 541 -19.30 -13.84 -61.85
CA ASP A 541 -19.18 -13.67 -63.31
C ASP A 541 -17.90 -12.90 -63.74
N THR A 542 -17.25 -12.16 -62.84
CA THR A 542 -16.02 -11.42 -63.18
C THR A 542 -14.74 -12.25 -63.02
N TRP A 543 -14.79 -13.37 -62.29
CA TRP A 543 -13.59 -14.09 -61.82
C TRP A 543 -12.76 -14.72 -62.94
N ASP A 544 -13.34 -14.92 -64.13
CA ASP A 544 -12.68 -15.46 -65.31
C ASP A 544 -12.53 -14.46 -66.48
N SER A 545 -12.92 -13.20 -66.27
CA SER A 545 -13.01 -12.18 -67.32
C SER A 545 -11.65 -11.77 -67.93
N GLY A 546 -10.55 -11.96 -67.20
CA GLY A 546 -9.20 -11.56 -67.62
C GLY A 546 -8.65 -12.36 -68.81
N THR A 547 -7.83 -11.74 -69.65
CA THR A 547 -7.25 -12.37 -70.87
C THR A 547 -6.06 -13.31 -70.63
N SER A 548 -5.56 -13.41 -69.39
CA SER A 548 -4.41 -14.28 -69.01
C SER A 548 -4.76 -15.79 -69.03
N SER A 549 -3.74 -16.66 -69.14
CA SER A 549 -3.90 -18.13 -69.02
C SER A 549 -4.22 -18.60 -67.59
N VAL A 550 -3.88 -17.77 -66.60
CA VAL A 550 -4.37 -17.86 -65.21
C VAL A 550 -5.28 -16.65 -64.99
N LYS A 551 -6.54 -16.88 -64.64
CA LYS A 551 -7.57 -15.85 -64.55
C LYS A 551 -7.55 -15.12 -63.21
N ALA A 552 -7.53 -15.89 -62.12
CA ALA A 552 -7.48 -15.36 -60.77
C ALA A 552 -6.76 -16.32 -59.82
N ARG A 553 -6.35 -15.80 -58.67
CA ARG A 553 -5.94 -16.61 -57.51
C ARG A 553 -7.08 -16.61 -56.51
N ILE A 554 -7.46 -17.79 -56.03
CA ILE A 554 -8.46 -17.95 -54.98
C ILE A 554 -7.78 -18.46 -53.70
N LYS A 555 -8.09 -17.82 -52.58
CA LYS A 555 -7.76 -18.25 -51.22
C LYS A 555 -9.05 -18.57 -50.48
N ILE A 556 -9.13 -19.76 -49.90
CA ILE A 556 -10.20 -20.17 -49.00
C ILE A 556 -9.57 -20.35 -47.62
N SER A 557 -9.98 -19.57 -46.62
CA SER A 557 -9.41 -19.66 -45.26
C SER A 557 -10.48 -19.77 -44.19
N LYS A 558 -10.21 -20.51 -43.12
CA LYS A 558 -11.15 -20.70 -42.00
C LYS A 558 -11.38 -19.38 -41.26
N GLU A 559 -12.64 -19.04 -41.04
CA GLU A 559 -13.02 -17.86 -40.25
C GLU A 559 -12.58 -18.04 -38.78
N GLY A 560 -11.96 -17.02 -38.20
CA GLY A 560 -11.38 -17.07 -36.85
C GLY A 560 -10.09 -17.90 -36.70
N ALA A 561 -9.57 -18.50 -37.79
CA ALA A 561 -8.32 -19.27 -37.78
C ALA A 561 -7.65 -19.23 -39.17
N THR A 562 -7.27 -18.03 -39.62
CA THR A 562 -6.82 -17.75 -40.99
C THR A 562 -5.53 -18.45 -41.41
N GLN A 563 -4.77 -19.00 -40.44
CA GLN A 563 -3.65 -19.91 -40.69
C GLN A 563 -4.05 -21.26 -41.33
N ASN A 564 -5.34 -21.62 -41.28
CA ASN A 564 -5.90 -22.77 -41.99
C ASN A 564 -6.47 -22.30 -43.34
N PHE A 565 -5.84 -22.68 -44.46
CA PHE A 565 -6.19 -22.19 -45.80
C PHE A 565 -5.91 -23.17 -46.94
N HIS A 566 -6.56 -22.92 -48.07
CA HIS A 566 -6.34 -23.59 -49.36
C HIS A 566 -6.16 -22.53 -50.47
N TYR A 567 -5.11 -22.67 -51.30
CA TYR A 567 -4.85 -21.80 -52.45
C TYR A 567 -4.99 -22.53 -53.79
N PHE A 568 -5.67 -21.89 -54.73
CA PHE A 568 -5.79 -22.36 -56.10
C PHE A 568 -5.64 -21.22 -57.11
N TYR A 569 -5.34 -21.58 -58.36
CA TYR A 569 -5.45 -20.70 -59.52
C TYR A 569 -6.65 -21.11 -60.36
N ILE A 570 -7.47 -20.15 -60.80
CA ILE A 570 -8.48 -20.38 -61.84
C ILE A 570 -7.76 -20.39 -63.19
N THR A 571 -7.88 -21.50 -63.92
CA THR A 571 -7.08 -21.77 -65.13
C THR A 571 -7.88 -21.75 -66.44
N GLY A 572 -9.20 -21.52 -66.37
CA GLY A 572 -10.09 -21.52 -67.53
C GLY A 572 -11.40 -20.80 -67.23
N ALA A 573 -12.30 -20.80 -68.21
CA ALA A 573 -13.62 -20.17 -68.07
C ALA A 573 -14.51 -20.91 -67.06
N GLY A 574 -15.29 -20.15 -66.30
CA GLY A 574 -16.35 -20.66 -65.43
C GLY A 574 -17.53 -21.19 -66.23
N THR A 575 -18.36 -22.00 -65.59
CA THR A 575 -19.65 -22.44 -66.14
C THR A 575 -20.74 -22.19 -65.11
N ASP A 576 -21.73 -21.38 -65.49
CA ASP A 576 -22.95 -21.16 -64.71
C ASP A 576 -23.87 -22.39 -64.77
N GLN A 577 -24.28 -22.89 -63.61
CA GLN A 577 -25.18 -24.04 -63.46
C GLN A 577 -26.54 -23.63 -62.88
N GLY A 578 -26.84 -22.33 -62.84
CA GLY A 578 -28.12 -21.72 -62.44
C GLY A 578 -28.20 -21.29 -60.97
N SER A 579 -27.76 -22.11 -60.01
CA SER A 579 -27.70 -21.77 -58.57
C SER A 579 -26.28 -21.68 -58.01
N TYR A 580 -25.29 -22.06 -58.82
CA TYR A 580 -23.88 -22.12 -58.47
C TYR A 580 -23.03 -22.09 -59.75
N TRP A 581 -21.75 -21.77 -59.59
CA TRP A 581 -20.75 -21.79 -60.66
C TRP A 581 -19.72 -22.90 -60.43
N THR A 582 -19.15 -23.41 -61.52
CA THR A 582 -17.97 -24.28 -61.49
C THR A 582 -16.80 -23.65 -62.22
N PHE A 583 -15.61 -23.70 -61.62
CA PHE A 583 -14.37 -23.17 -62.21
C PHE A 583 -13.29 -24.26 -62.27
N PRO A 584 -12.60 -24.44 -63.41
CA PRO A 584 -11.40 -25.27 -63.47
C PRO A 584 -10.26 -24.58 -62.71
N VAL A 585 -9.62 -25.32 -61.80
CA VAL A 585 -8.56 -24.79 -60.95
C VAL A 585 -7.30 -25.67 -60.90
N ALA A 586 -6.17 -25.06 -60.56
CA ALA A 586 -4.93 -25.75 -60.21
C ALA A 586 -4.55 -25.49 -58.75
N TYR A 587 -4.34 -26.56 -57.99
CA TYR A 587 -3.85 -26.49 -56.61
C TYR A 587 -2.46 -25.84 -56.53
N THR A 588 -2.24 -25.02 -55.50
CA THR A 588 -0.93 -24.41 -55.23
C THR A 588 -0.38 -24.78 -53.86
N SER A 589 -1.14 -24.54 -52.79
CA SER A 589 -0.70 -24.84 -51.42
C SER A 589 -1.88 -24.96 -50.45
N THR A 590 -1.65 -25.63 -49.32
CA THR A 590 -2.60 -25.74 -48.21
C THR A 590 -1.88 -25.71 -46.88
N SER A 591 -2.56 -25.25 -45.83
CA SER A 591 -2.12 -25.33 -44.44
C SER A 591 -3.33 -25.64 -43.56
N GLY A 592 -3.16 -26.52 -42.57
CA GLY A 592 -4.22 -26.91 -41.64
C GLY A 592 -5.41 -27.62 -42.30
N THR A 593 -6.53 -27.67 -41.57
CA THR A 593 -7.77 -28.34 -42.00
C THR A 593 -8.96 -27.39 -41.92
N ILE A 594 -9.81 -27.40 -42.95
CA ILE A 594 -11.14 -26.79 -42.95
C ILE A 594 -12.16 -27.93 -42.98
N SER A 595 -12.94 -28.08 -41.91
CA SER A 595 -13.90 -29.17 -41.76
C SER A 595 -15.21 -28.86 -42.49
N ASN A 596 -16.00 -29.89 -42.77
CA ASN A 596 -17.32 -29.73 -43.36
C ASN A 596 -18.21 -28.83 -42.48
N GLY A 597 -18.78 -27.77 -43.04
CA GLY A 597 -19.62 -26.80 -42.35
C GLY A 597 -18.86 -25.71 -41.59
N ASP A 598 -17.52 -25.72 -41.59
CA ASP A 598 -16.75 -24.58 -41.07
C ASP A 598 -17.04 -23.34 -41.92
N ASN A 599 -17.24 -22.20 -41.26
CA ASN A 599 -17.25 -20.92 -41.95
C ASN A 599 -15.86 -20.61 -42.50
N CYS A 600 -15.82 -20.09 -43.71
CA CYS A 600 -14.62 -19.75 -44.44
C CYS A 600 -14.79 -18.45 -45.23
N ALA A 601 -13.70 -17.70 -45.33
CA ALA A 601 -13.61 -16.54 -46.19
C ALA A 601 -13.05 -16.96 -47.55
N VAL A 602 -13.74 -16.60 -48.62
CA VAL A 602 -13.30 -16.78 -50.01
C VAL A 602 -12.81 -15.45 -50.55
N LEU A 603 -11.49 -15.33 -50.70
CA LEU A 603 -10.84 -14.18 -51.30
C LEU A 603 -10.39 -14.52 -52.71
N VAL A 604 -10.85 -13.74 -53.68
CA VAL A 604 -10.41 -13.84 -55.07
C VAL A 604 -9.62 -12.61 -55.43
N ILE A 605 -8.41 -12.83 -55.97
CA ILE A 605 -7.55 -11.79 -56.52
C ILE A 605 -7.47 -12.05 -58.02
N GLU A 606 -8.21 -11.26 -58.78
CA GLU A 606 -8.15 -11.29 -60.24
C GLU A 606 -6.73 -10.91 -60.70
N LYS A 607 -6.19 -11.68 -61.64
CA LYS A 607 -4.89 -11.35 -62.23
C LYS A 607 -5.15 -10.29 -63.30
N GLY A 608 -4.43 -9.16 -63.22
CA GLY A 608 -4.59 -8.08 -64.18
C GLY A 608 -4.47 -8.54 -65.63
N ASP A 609 -5.15 -7.82 -66.52
CA ASP A 609 -5.11 -8.08 -67.96
C ASP A 609 -3.67 -8.12 -68.48
N LYS A 610 -3.46 -8.92 -69.53
CA LYS A 610 -2.25 -8.78 -70.34
C LYS A 610 -2.22 -7.32 -70.83
N GLY A 611 -1.19 -6.57 -70.45
CA GLY A 611 -1.12 -5.13 -70.74
C GLY A 611 -1.36 -4.83 -72.22
N ASP A 612 -2.20 -3.82 -72.47
CA ASP A 612 -2.46 -3.31 -73.81
C ASP A 612 -1.15 -2.79 -74.44
N THR A 613 -0.94 -3.10 -75.72
CA THR A 613 0.06 -2.40 -76.55
C THR A 613 -0.30 -0.92 -76.60
N GLY A 614 0.55 -0.04 -76.03
CA GLY A 614 0.28 1.40 -75.94
C GLY A 614 0.17 2.13 -77.29
N THR A 615 -0.61 3.22 -77.33
CA THR A 615 -0.78 4.08 -78.52
C THR A 615 0.00 5.41 -78.46
N SER A 616 0.79 5.64 -79.52
CA SER A 616 1.20 6.85 -80.27
C SER A 616 1.74 8.15 -79.62
N GLY A 617 2.78 8.72 -80.26
CA GLY A 617 3.19 10.13 -80.17
C GLY A 617 2.85 10.95 -81.43
N SER A 618 2.26 12.14 -81.19
CA SER A 618 2.07 13.41 -81.96
C SER A 618 1.86 13.46 -83.49
N ALA A 619 0.85 14.23 -83.92
CA ALA A 619 0.41 14.44 -85.30
C ALA A 619 0.93 15.72 -86.02
N GLY A 620 1.09 15.63 -87.35
CA GLY A 620 1.08 16.71 -88.37
C GLY A 620 1.81 16.27 -89.67
N ALA A 621 1.33 16.40 -90.92
CA ALA A 621 0.18 17.09 -91.55
C ALA A 621 -0.44 16.25 -92.72
N THR A 622 -1.65 16.61 -93.18
CA THR A 622 -2.47 15.87 -94.16
C THR A 622 -2.17 16.16 -95.65
N GLY A 623 -2.19 15.10 -96.48
CA GLY A 623 -2.47 15.09 -97.94
C GLY A 623 -1.48 14.20 -98.74
N ALA A 624 -1.83 13.26 -99.63
CA ALA A 624 -3.06 12.93 -100.35
C ALA A 624 -3.22 11.39 -100.54
N THR A 625 -4.43 10.92 -100.81
CA THR A 625 -4.73 9.53 -101.23
C THR A 625 -4.00 9.17 -102.52
N GLY A 626 -3.29 8.03 -102.55
CA GLY A 626 -2.70 7.47 -103.77
C GLY A 626 -2.21 6.02 -103.66
N ALA A 627 -2.82 5.16 -104.49
CA ALA A 627 -2.46 3.83 -104.99
C ALA A 627 -2.07 2.70 -104.02
N THR A 628 -2.82 1.59 -104.12
CA THR A 628 -2.36 0.23 -103.80
C THR A 628 -0.95 -0.01 -104.37
N GLY A 629 0.02 -0.20 -103.49
CA GLY A 629 1.43 -0.46 -103.82
C GLY A 629 1.84 -1.91 -103.52
N ALA A 630 2.81 -2.40 -104.28
CA ALA A 630 3.21 -3.78 -104.50
C ALA A 630 3.66 -4.60 -103.26
N THR A 631 3.64 -5.92 -103.43
CA THR A 631 4.26 -6.96 -102.60
C THR A 631 5.60 -6.50 -102.01
N GLY A 632 5.67 -6.43 -100.67
CA GLY A 632 6.87 -6.02 -99.95
C GLY A 632 8.02 -7.03 -100.02
N PRO A 633 9.29 -6.57 -100.01
CA PRO A 633 10.49 -7.40 -100.12
C PRO A 633 10.77 -8.19 -98.83
N ASN A 634 11.55 -9.28 -98.97
CA ASN A 634 11.99 -10.17 -97.89
C ASN A 634 12.58 -9.39 -96.70
N THR A 635 12.22 -9.79 -95.48
CA THR A 635 12.48 -9.08 -94.21
C THR A 635 13.82 -9.43 -93.54
N GLY A 636 14.77 -10.07 -94.23
CA GLY A 636 16.08 -10.46 -93.70
C GLY A 636 17.25 -9.75 -94.40
N LEU A 637 18.43 -9.73 -93.77
CA LEU A 637 19.67 -9.24 -94.37
C LEU A 637 20.05 -10.12 -95.57
N ASP A 638 20.49 -9.50 -96.66
CA ASP A 638 20.70 -10.16 -97.96
C ASP A 638 22.16 -10.64 -98.10
N TYR A 639 22.34 -11.97 -98.12
CA TYR A 639 23.64 -12.63 -98.25
C TYR A 639 23.59 -13.69 -99.35
N ALA A 640 24.75 -14.15 -99.79
CA ALA A 640 24.88 -15.37 -100.59
C ALA A 640 25.51 -16.50 -99.76
N TRP A 641 25.13 -17.75 -100.01
CA TRP A 641 25.73 -18.90 -99.32
C TRP A 641 27.14 -19.20 -99.82
N SER A 642 28.03 -19.57 -98.91
CA SER A 642 29.34 -20.15 -99.20
C SER A 642 29.38 -21.59 -98.70
N THR A 643 29.82 -22.51 -99.57
CA THR A 643 29.99 -23.93 -99.22
C THR A 643 31.28 -24.22 -98.42
N ALA A 644 32.14 -23.22 -98.19
CA ALA A 644 33.30 -23.36 -97.31
C ALA A 644 32.86 -23.57 -95.85
N THR A 645 33.60 -24.39 -95.09
CA THR A 645 33.28 -24.71 -93.68
C THR A 645 34.21 -24.03 -92.67
N SER A 646 35.06 -23.11 -93.11
CA SER A 646 35.95 -22.34 -92.23
C SER A 646 36.49 -21.10 -92.95
N GLY A 647 36.99 -20.13 -92.17
CA GLY A 647 37.61 -18.91 -92.69
C GLY A 647 36.61 -17.82 -93.08
N ASP A 648 37.10 -16.82 -93.82
CA ASP A 648 36.30 -15.70 -94.32
C ASP A 648 35.31 -16.20 -95.40
N PRO A 649 33.99 -15.94 -95.27
CA PRO A 649 33.00 -16.32 -96.27
C PRO A 649 33.17 -15.59 -97.61
N GLY A 650 33.90 -14.47 -97.65
CA GLY A 650 33.99 -13.56 -98.78
C GLY A 650 32.91 -12.48 -98.71
N SER A 651 33.20 -11.32 -99.32
CA SER A 651 32.29 -10.16 -99.31
C SER A 651 30.90 -10.55 -99.81
N GLY A 652 29.87 -10.21 -99.06
CA GLY A 652 28.47 -10.49 -99.38
C GLY A 652 28.01 -11.91 -99.08
N LYS A 653 28.82 -12.73 -98.38
CA LYS A 653 28.51 -14.13 -98.12
C LYS A 653 28.36 -14.51 -96.63
N VAL A 654 27.70 -15.63 -96.41
CA VAL A 654 27.56 -16.33 -95.13
C VAL A 654 27.92 -17.81 -95.28
N LEU A 655 28.56 -18.41 -94.27
CA LEU A 655 28.83 -19.84 -94.20
C LEU A 655 28.61 -20.42 -92.80
N ALA A 656 28.35 -21.72 -92.72
CA ALA A 656 28.37 -22.49 -91.48
C ALA A 656 29.70 -23.24 -91.32
N ASN A 657 30.18 -23.40 -90.09
CA ASN A 657 31.45 -24.08 -89.82
C ASN A 657 31.39 -25.62 -89.96
N ASN A 658 30.28 -26.17 -90.44
CA ASN A 658 30.07 -27.60 -90.62
C ASN A 658 29.21 -27.84 -91.87
N ALA A 659 29.55 -28.86 -92.66
CA ALA A 659 28.77 -29.24 -93.83
C ALA A 659 27.38 -29.80 -93.45
N THR A 660 27.28 -30.43 -92.27
CA THR A 660 25.99 -30.83 -91.69
C THR A 660 25.45 -29.68 -90.85
N LEU A 661 24.44 -28.96 -91.37
CA LEU A 661 23.94 -27.72 -90.77
C LEU A 661 23.44 -27.89 -89.33
N THR A 662 22.82 -29.02 -88.98
CA THR A 662 22.37 -29.31 -87.59
C THR A 662 23.53 -29.48 -86.60
N SER A 663 24.76 -29.65 -87.07
CA SER A 663 25.98 -29.80 -86.26
C SER A 663 26.89 -28.57 -86.33
N ALA A 664 26.41 -27.46 -86.92
CA ALA A 664 27.15 -26.21 -86.92
C ALA A 664 27.19 -25.63 -85.50
N THR A 665 28.35 -25.11 -85.11
CA THR A 665 28.56 -24.41 -83.83
C THR A 665 28.93 -22.94 -84.04
N ALA A 666 29.16 -22.54 -85.28
CA ALA A 666 29.41 -21.15 -85.65
C ALA A 666 28.94 -20.84 -87.08
N ILE A 667 28.49 -19.61 -87.29
CA ILE A 667 28.15 -19.02 -88.58
C ILE A 667 29.09 -17.84 -88.83
N ASN A 668 29.83 -17.86 -89.94
CA ASN A 668 30.65 -16.72 -90.33
C ASN A 668 29.88 -15.84 -91.33
N ILE A 669 29.72 -14.56 -91.01
CA ILE A 669 28.93 -13.59 -91.78
C ILE A 669 29.82 -12.42 -92.17
N SER A 670 29.94 -12.14 -93.46
CA SER A 670 30.67 -10.97 -93.98
C SER A 670 30.11 -9.66 -93.40
N LYS A 671 30.96 -8.67 -93.10
CA LYS A 671 30.49 -7.33 -92.69
C LYS A 671 29.85 -6.53 -93.83
N THR A 672 29.98 -7.02 -95.06
CA THR A 672 29.37 -6.48 -96.27
C THR A 672 28.29 -7.43 -96.76
N GLY A 673 27.10 -6.92 -97.09
CA GLY A 673 26.01 -7.71 -97.66
C GLY A 673 26.17 -7.94 -99.17
N ARG A 674 25.28 -8.73 -99.76
CA ARG A 674 25.39 -9.19 -101.16
C ARG A 674 25.35 -8.04 -102.17
N ASN A 675 24.74 -6.90 -101.82
CA ASN A 675 24.65 -5.70 -102.65
C ASN A 675 25.72 -4.65 -102.29
N SER A 676 26.80 -5.07 -101.62
CA SER A 676 27.90 -4.21 -101.15
C SER A 676 27.53 -3.19 -100.07
N GLU A 677 26.41 -3.40 -99.38
CA GLU A 677 25.99 -2.61 -98.23
C GLU A 677 26.82 -2.94 -96.97
N SER A 678 27.07 -1.95 -96.12
CA SER A 678 27.83 -2.14 -94.87
C SER A 678 26.90 -2.58 -93.74
N LEU A 679 27.02 -3.84 -93.30
CA LEU A 679 26.20 -4.47 -92.26
C LEU A 679 26.95 -4.70 -90.94
N GLY A 680 28.26 -4.41 -90.90
CA GLY A 680 29.10 -4.68 -89.75
C GLY A 680 28.65 -4.02 -88.44
N ALA A 681 28.04 -2.82 -88.50
CA ALA A 681 27.52 -2.14 -87.31
C ALA A 681 26.22 -2.78 -86.79
N VAL A 682 25.41 -3.36 -87.68
CA VAL A 682 24.14 -4.03 -87.32
C VAL A 682 24.43 -5.39 -86.70
N ILE A 683 25.40 -6.13 -87.23
CA ILE A 683 25.78 -7.45 -86.70
C ILE A 683 26.50 -7.32 -85.35
N ALA A 684 27.24 -6.22 -85.14
CA ALA A 684 27.92 -5.93 -83.87
C ALA A 684 26.98 -5.91 -82.65
N THR A 685 25.68 -5.73 -82.84
CA THR A 685 24.71 -5.66 -81.74
C THR A 685 24.08 -7.02 -81.39
N TRP A 686 24.50 -8.10 -82.03
CA TRP A 686 23.82 -9.40 -81.91
C TRP A 686 24.16 -10.15 -80.61
N ASP A 687 25.17 -9.71 -79.87
CA ASP A 687 25.52 -10.21 -78.54
C ASP A 687 25.26 -9.21 -77.40
N ASP A 688 24.55 -8.09 -77.67
CA ASP A 688 24.27 -7.03 -76.69
C ASP A 688 23.29 -7.41 -75.56
N SER A 689 22.68 -8.60 -75.60
CA SER A 689 21.75 -9.02 -74.53
C SER A 689 22.50 -9.37 -73.24
N THR A 690 21.96 -8.97 -72.09
CA THR A 690 22.51 -9.38 -70.78
C THR A 690 22.10 -10.80 -70.37
N ASN A 691 21.33 -11.52 -71.19
CA ASN A 691 20.99 -12.92 -70.97
C ASN A 691 22.12 -13.83 -71.51
N THR A 692 22.94 -14.39 -70.61
CA THR A 692 24.09 -15.23 -70.99
C THR A 692 23.71 -16.66 -71.41
N SER A 693 22.41 -17.02 -71.37
CA SER A 693 21.96 -18.32 -71.89
C SER A 693 21.86 -18.34 -73.42
N HIS A 694 21.47 -17.21 -74.03
CA HIS A 694 21.47 -16.94 -75.46
C HIS A 694 21.18 -15.45 -75.69
N TYR A 695 21.83 -14.85 -76.69
CA TYR A 695 21.76 -13.42 -76.98
C TYR A 695 20.67 -13.05 -78.00
N GLY A 696 20.20 -14.02 -78.78
CA GLY A 696 19.11 -13.87 -79.74
C GLY A 696 18.90 -15.11 -80.60
N HIS A 697 17.78 -15.15 -81.29
CA HIS A 697 17.43 -16.19 -82.25
C HIS A 697 17.89 -15.78 -83.64
N LEU A 698 18.64 -16.63 -84.32
CA LEU A 698 19.12 -16.47 -85.69
C LEU A 698 18.37 -17.44 -86.60
N ARG A 699 17.85 -16.94 -87.72
CA ARG A 699 17.26 -17.75 -88.78
C ARG A 699 17.86 -17.37 -90.12
N ILE A 700 18.37 -18.33 -90.87
CA ILE A 700 18.89 -18.16 -92.23
C ILE A 700 18.19 -19.13 -93.16
N PHE A 701 17.68 -18.68 -94.29
CA PHE A 701 17.01 -19.56 -95.26
C PHE A 701 17.23 -19.12 -96.70
N THR A 702 17.16 -20.08 -97.62
CA THR A 702 17.28 -19.80 -99.06
C THR A 702 16.05 -19.05 -99.54
N VAL A 703 16.23 -17.93 -100.24
CA VAL A 703 15.12 -17.10 -100.73
C VAL A 703 14.28 -17.83 -101.78
N ALA A 704 14.93 -18.63 -102.62
CA ALA A 704 14.27 -19.44 -103.66
C ALA A 704 13.52 -20.65 -103.09
N ASP A 705 13.99 -21.21 -101.96
CA ASP A 705 13.36 -22.33 -101.26
C ASP A 705 13.47 -22.17 -99.74
N ARG A 706 12.38 -21.73 -99.11
CA ARG A 706 12.35 -21.52 -97.65
C ARG A 706 12.37 -22.82 -96.84
N THR A 707 12.30 -23.98 -97.48
CA THR A 707 12.46 -25.27 -96.81
C THR A 707 13.92 -25.61 -96.54
N GLU A 708 14.86 -24.88 -97.16
CA GLU A 708 16.28 -24.90 -96.84
C GLU A 708 16.59 -23.80 -95.82
N TYR A 709 16.96 -24.18 -94.60
CA TYR A 709 17.17 -23.22 -93.51
C TYR A 709 18.08 -23.72 -92.39
N ILE A 710 18.53 -22.78 -91.58
CA ILE A 710 19.15 -22.97 -90.27
C ILE A 710 18.51 -21.99 -89.27
N GLU A 711 18.06 -22.52 -88.14
CA GLU A 711 17.55 -21.79 -86.97
C GLU A 711 18.47 -22.11 -85.80
N ALA A 712 18.92 -21.09 -85.08
CA ALA A 712 19.91 -21.25 -84.02
C ALA A 712 19.81 -20.17 -82.95
N GLU A 713 20.24 -20.49 -81.74
CA GLU A 713 20.47 -19.53 -80.67
C GLU A 713 21.88 -18.95 -80.78
N VAL A 714 22.01 -17.62 -80.78
CA VAL A 714 23.31 -16.94 -80.74
C VAL A 714 23.87 -16.99 -79.33
N THR A 715 25.09 -17.48 -79.18
CA THR A 715 25.79 -17.67 -77.89
C THR A 715 27.09 -16.87 -77.78
N GLY A 716 27.43 -16.08 -78.80
CA GLY A 716 28.53 -15.12 -78.77
C GLY A 716 28.87 -14.57 -80.16
N LEU A 717 29.66 -13.51 -80.20
CA LEU A 717 30.14 -12.87 -81.41
C LEU A 717 31.65 -12.65 -81.34
N THR A 718 32.37 -12.82 -82.45
CA THR A 718 33.81 -12.53 -82.55
C THR A 718 34.09 -11.76 -83.83
N ASP A 719 34.75 -10.60 -83.70
CA ASP A 719 35.14 -9.77 -84.84
C ASP A 719 36.47 -10.25 -85.43
N ASN A 720 36.46 -10.69 -86.70
CA ASN A 720 37.65 -11.11 -87.45
C ASN A 720 38.11 -10.04 -88.46
N SER A 721 37.84 -8.77 -88.20
CA SER A 721 38.10 -7.61 -89.06
C SER A 721 37.16 -7.50 -90.28
N THR A 722 37.14 -8.49 -91.18
CA THR A 722 36.33 -8.47 -92.43
C THR A 722 34.96 -9.17 -92.30
N TYR A 723 34.82 -10.07 -91.32
CA TYR A 723 33.60 -10.82 -91.04
C TYR A 723 33.41 -11.02 -89.53
N TYR A 724 32.20 -11.39 -89.11
CA TYR A 724 31.93 -11.86 -87.76
C TYR A 724 31.80 -13.37 -87.71
N THR A 725 32.36 -14.00 -86.68
CA THR A 725 32.00 -15.36 -86.28
C THR A 725 30.92 -15.27 -85.22
N VAL A 726 29.72 -15.73 -85.57
CA VAL A 726 28.58 -15.86 -84.65
C VAL A 726 28.64 -17.26 -84.06
N ALA A 727 28.93 -17.39 -82.77
CA ALA A 727 28.81 -18.67 -82.07
C ALA A 727 27.32 -18.99 -81.91
N VAL A 728 26.92 -20.22 -82.23
CA VAL A 728 25.52 -20.62 -82.25
C VAL A 728 25.27 -22.01 -81.67
N THR A 729 24.07 -22.22 -81.15
CA THR A 729 23.50 -23.55 -80.86
C THR A 729 22.34 -23.76 -81.81
N VAL A 730 22.48 -24.65 -82.79
CA VAL A 730 21.44 -24.90 -83.79
C VAL A 730 20.23 -25.62 -83.16
N THR A 731 19.05 -25.04 -83.35
CA THR A 731 17.77 -25.57 -82.84
C THR A 731 17.02 -26.35 -83.91
N ALA A 732 17.15 -25.96 -85.18
CA ALA A 732 16.63 -26.71 -86.32
C ALA A 732 17.40 -26.36 -87.62
N ALA A 733 17.56 -27.31 -88.54
CA ALA A 733 18.06 -27.03 -89.88
C ALA A 733 17.57 -28.08 -90.88
N ALA A 734 17.35 -27.69 -92.13
CA ALA A 734 16.93 -28.56 -93.22
C ALA A 734 17.51 -28.11 -94.57
N GLY A 735 17.67 -29.04 -95.51
CA GLY A 735 18.21 -28.76 -96.85
C GLY A 735 19.74 -28.58 -96.89
N THR A 736 20.27 -28.30 -98.09
CA THR A 736 21.70 -28.05 -98.33
C THR A 736 21.87 -26.94 -99.36
N PRO A 737 21.99 -25.66 -98.94
CA PRO A 737 22.14 -24.54 -99.85
C PRO A 737 23.37 -24.70 -100.75
N SER A 738 23.20 -24.40 -102.04
CA SER A 738 24.27 -24.41 -103.03
C SER A 738 25.13 -23.15 -102.94
N ASP A 739 26.35 -23.20 -103.46
CA ASP A 739 27.22 -22.03 -103.48
C ASP A 739 26.57 -20.90 -104.30
N ASN A 740 26.53 -19.70 -103.71
CA ASN A 740 25.88 -18.49 -104.24
C ASN A 740 24.34 -18.47 -104.20
N ASP A 741 23.69 -19.43 -103.53
CA ASP A 741 22.27 -19.30 -103.25
C ASP A 741 21.99 -18.03 -102.44
N VAL A 742 20.93 -17.31 -102.79
CA VAL A 742 20.55 -16.08 -102.10
C VAL A 742 19.89 -16.43 -100.77
N MET A 743 20.46 -15.90 -99.69
CA MET A 743 20.08 -16.16 -98.31
C MET A 743 19.45 -14.92 -97.69
N ALA A 744 18.39 -15.13 -96.93
CA ALA A 744 17.88 -14.14 -95.99
C ALA A 744 18.37 -14.50 -94.58
N VAL A 745 19.12 -13.59 -93.94
CA VAL A 745 19.62 -13.75 -92.57
C VAL A 745 18.80 -12.86 -91.64
N MET A 746 18.10 -13.45 -90.67
CA MET A 746 17.22 -12.79 -89.72
C MET A 746 17.72 -13.01 -88.30
N PHE A 747 17.79 -11.94 -87.51
CA PHE A 747 18.19 -12.01 -86.10
C PHE A 747 17.16 -11.31 -85.23
N GLU A 748 16.74 -11.97 -84.15
CA GLU A 748 15.85 -11.45 -83.13
C GLU A 748 16.55 -11.49 -81.78
N ARG A 749 16.90 -10.33 -81.22
CA ARG A 749 17.62 -10.23 -79.95
C ARG A 749 16.79 -10.75 -78.77
N THR A 750 17.38 -11.55 -77.90
CA THR A 750 16.77 -11.95 -76.63
C THR A 750 16.70 -10.77 -75.68
N GLY A 751 15.59 -10.61 -74.95
CA GLY A 751 15.44 -9.55 -73.96
C GLY A 751 16.54 -9.55 -72.90
N ASN A 752 16.88 -8.36 -72.37
CA ASN A 752 17.84 -8.26 -71.27
C ASN A 752 17.32 -9.02 -70.04
N LYS A 753 18.21 -9.68 -69.31
CA LYS A 753 17.88 -10.18 -67.96
C LYS A 753 17.43 -8.98 -67.11
N GLY A 754 16.31 -9.13 -66.40
CA GLY A 754 15.82 -8.10 -65.47
C GLY A 754 16.88 -7.76 -64.43
N ALA A 755 16.85 -6.53 -63.90
CA ALA A 755 17.78 -6.12 -62.86
C ALA A 755 17.57 -6.99 -61.61
N ASP A 756 18.55 -7.83 -61.28
CA ASP A 756 18.62 -8.45 -59.97
C ASP A 756 18.83 -7.31 -58.96
N GLY A 757 17.81 -7.02 -58.14
CA GLY A 757 17.80 -5.89 -57.23
C GLY A 757 19.00 -5.90 -56.28
N ALA A 758 19.93 -4.97 -56.49
CA ALA A 758 20.97 -4.68 -55.52
C ALA A 758 20.33 -4.09 -54.24
N GLY A 759 20.20 -4.91 -53.19
CA GLY A 759 20.06 -4.40 -51.82
C GLY A 759 18.74 -4.61 -51.08
N VAL A 760 17.85 -5.53 -51.46
CA VAL A 760 16.65 -5.85 -50.66
C VAL A 760 16.48 -7.36 -50.61
N GLY A 761 16.69 -7.96 -49.44
CA GLY A 761 16.50 -9.39 -49.24
C GLY A 761 16.39 -9.70 -47.76
N ASP A 762 15.40 -10.51 -47.43
CA ASP A 762 15.17 -11.07 -46.10
C ASP A 762 16.43 -11.74 -45.55
N VAL A 763 16.57 -11.73 -44.23
CA VAL A 763 17.62 -12.47 -43.54
C VAL A 763 17.43 -13.97 -43.72
N VAL A 764 18.49 -14.71 -44.06
CA VAL A 764 18.42 -16.17 -44.25
C VAL A 764 18.72 -16.87 -42.92
N GLY A 765 17.73 -17.60 -42.40
CA GLY A 765 17.84 -18.38 -41.17
C GLY A 765 18.53 -19.75 -41.35
N PRO A 766 18.92 -20.40 -40.25
CA PRO A 766 19.42 -21.78 -40.26
C PRO A 766 18.32 -22.75 -40.69
N ALA A 767 18.70 -23.96 -41.14
CA ALA A 767 17.78 -24.98 -41.66
C ALA A 767 16.65 -25.40 -40.67
N ALA A 768 16.82 -25.15 -39.37
CA ALA A 768 15.79 -25.27 -38.36
C ALA A 768 16.05 -24.26 -37.22
N SER A 769 14.97 -23.78 -36.60
CA SER A 769 14.94 -22.95 -35.38
C SER A 769 13.75 -23.39 -34.53
N VAL A 770 13.72 -23.07 -33.24
CA VAL A 770 12.52 -23.31 -32.40
C VAL A 770 11.72 -22.02 -32.22
N ASP A 771 10.41 -22.16 -31.98
CA ASP A 771 9.53 -21.02 -31.73
C ASP A 771 9.97 -20.26 -30.47
N GLY A 772 9.95 -18.93 -30.54
CA GLY A 772 10.45 -18.04 -29.47
C GLY A 772 11.98 -17.99 -29.28
N GLU A 773 12.78 -18.66 -30.12
CA GLU A 773 14.25 -18.62 -30.04
C GLU A 773 14.82 -17.25 -30.47
N ILE A 774 15.83 -16.76 -29.75
CA ILE A 774 16.53 -15.52 -30.12
C ILE A 774 17.38 -15.76 -31.37
N ALA A 775 17.12 -15.00 -32.44
CA ALA A 775 17.95 -15.01 -33.65
C ALA A 775 19.22 -14.17 -33.46
N LEU A 776 20.37 -14.71 -33.87
CA LEU A 776 21.67 -14.02 -33.87
C LEU A 776 22.20 -13.89 -35.29
N TYR A 777 23.00 -12.87 -35.60
CA TYR A 777 23.71 -12.82 -36.89
C TYR A 777 24.87 -13.82 -36.94
N ASP A 778 25.01 -14.53 -38.07
CA ASP A 778 26.06 -15.54 -38.33
C ASP A 778 27.26 -14.98 -39.10
N SER A 779 27.41 -13.65 -39.15
CA SER A 779 28.62 -12.95 -39.63
C SER A 779 28.41 -11.43 -39.51
N THR A 780 29.40 -10.66 -39.92
CA THR A 780 29.32 -9.19 -40.03
C THR A 780 28.52 -8.70 -41.25
N THR A 781 28.04 -9.60 -42.11
CA THR A 781 27.36 -9.22 -43.36
C THR A 781 25.91 -8.77 -43.14
N GLY A 782 25.31 -9.10 -41.99
CA GLY A 782 23.91 -8.80 -41.70
C GLY A 782 22.89 -9.62 -42.49
N LYS A 783 23.34 -10.65 -43.23
CA LYS A 783 22.51 -11.44 -44.16
C LYS A 783 22.13 -12.83 -43.65
N LEU A 784 22.97 -13.40 -42.80
CA LEU A 784 22.79 -14.75 -42.26
C LEU A 784 22.41 -14.68 -40.78
N LEU A 785 21.40 -15.45 -40.38
CA LEU A 785 21.07 -15.70 -38.98
C LEU A 785 21.54 -17.09 -38.56
N LYS A 786 21.86 -17.23 -37.27
CA LYS A 786 22.09 -18.48 -36.57
C LYS A 786 21.24 -18.54 -35.30
N ARG A 787 21.12 -19.75 -34.77
CA ARG A 787 20.46 -20.00 -33.49
C ARG A 787 21.28 -19.45 -32.33
N ALA A 788 20.60 -18.95 -31.28
CA ALA A 788 21.25 -18.67 -30.01
C ALA A 788 21.62 -19.98 -29.29
N SER A 789 22.90 -20.18 -29.02
CA SER A 789 23.41 -21.36 -28.27
C SER A 789 23.73 -21.06 -26.81
N THR A 790 23.62 -19.80 -26.38
CA THR A 790 23.97 -19.35 -25.03
C THR A 790 22.79 -19.54 -24.10
N THR A 791 23.00 -20.19 -22.96
CA THR A 791 21.99 -20.46 -21.94
C THR A 791 22.32 -19.72 -20.62
N GLY A 792 21.33 -19.61 -19.72
CA GLY A 792 21.48 -18.93 -18.44
C GLY A 792 21.06 -17.46 -18.49
N LEU A 793 21.61 -16.64 -17.60
CA LEU A 793 21.38 -15.19 -17.62
C LEU A 793 22.19 -14.58 -18.76
N LEU A 794 21.51 -13.89 -19.67
CA LEU A 794 22.15 -13.27 -20.82
C LEU A 794 22.50 -11.82 -20.50
N LYS A 795 23.68 -11.38 -20.93
CA LYS A 795 24.08 -9.97 -20.95
C LYS A 795 24.32 -9.52 -22.38
N ALA A 796 23.99 -8.26 -22.64
CA ALA A 796 24.32 -7.59 -23.90
C ALA A 796 25.47 -6.61 -23.66
N THR A 797 26.54 -6.73 -24.44
CA THR A 797 27.61 -5.73 -24.46
C THR A 797 27.79 -5.29 -25.91
N SER A 798 27.55 -4.01 -26.17
CA SER A 798 27.62 -3.43 -27.53
C SER A 798 26.76 -4.18 -28.56
N GLY A 799 25.56 -4.62 -28.16
CA GLY A 799 24.63 -5.35 -29.04
C GLY A 799 24.97 -6.83 -29.27
N VAL A 800 26.01 -7.38 -28.62
CA VAL A 800 26.34 -8.81 -28.68
C VAL A 800 25.86 -9.51 -27.41
N LEU A 801 25.10 -10.59 -27.58
CA LEU A 801 24.62 -11.45 -26.49
C LEU A 801 25.73 -12.43 -26.04
N ALA A 802 25.92 -12.54 -24.73
CA ALA A 802 26.83 -13.48 -24.08
C ALA A 802 26.27 -13.97 -22.73
N ALA A 803 26.82 -15.06 -22.17
CA ALA A 803 26.47 -15.50 -20.83
C ALA A 803 26.98 -14.48 -19.80
N ALA A 804 26.12 -14.08 -18.87
CA ALA A 804 26.51 -13.30 -17.72
C ALA A 804 27.41 -14.15 -16.80
N SER A 805 28.42 -13.52 -16.20
CA SER A 805 29.33 -14.16 -15.25
C SER A 805 28.94 -13.83 -13.82
N ALA A 806 28.79 -14.86 -12.98
CA ALA A 806 28.50 -14.68 -11.56
C ALA A 806 29.68 -14.00 -10.85
N GLY A 807 29.38 -13.04 -9.96
CA GLY A 807 30.39 -12.26 -9.22
C GLY A 807 30.87 -11.00 -9.94
N THR A 808 30.60 -10.86 -11.24
CA THR A 808 30.85 -9.61 -12.00
C THR A 808 29.55 -8.98 -12.48
N ASP A 809 28.70 -9.75 -13.19
CA ASP A 809 27.50 -9.25 -13.85
C ASP A 809 26.24 -9.45 -12.99
N TYR A 810 26.23 -10.51 -12.16
CA TYR A 810 25.12 -10.81 -11.24
C TYR A 810 25.61 -11.61 -10.02
N VAL A 811 24.82 -11.66 -8.97
CA VAL A 811 25.10 -12.45 -7.75
C VAL A 811 24.65 -13.90 -7.96
N ALA A 812 25.54 -14.87 -7.72
CA ALA A 812 25.19 -16.30 -7.84
C ALA A 812 24.06 -16.68 -6.86
N PRO A 813 22.98 -17.34 -7.32
CA PRO A 813 22.02 -17.96 -6.43
C PRO A 813 22.73 -18.98 -5.52
N GLY A 814 22.74 -18.71 -4.21
CA GLY A 814 23.43 -19.54 -3.21
C GLY A 814 24.81 -19.04 -2.75
N GLY A 815 25.35 -17.96 -3.34
CA GLY A 815 26.55 -17.27 -2.86
C GLY A 815 26.22 -16.21 -1.80
N ALA A 816 27.16 -15.91 -0.90
CA ALA A 816 27.06 -14.72 -0.06
C ALA A 816 26.88 -13.46 -0.94
N LEU A 817 26.16 -12.45 -0.44
CA LEU A 817 25.90 -11.16 -1.12
C LEU A 817 27.19 -10.38 -1.52
N GLY A 818 28.37 -10.89 -1.22
CA GLY A 818 29.66 -10.21 -1.39
C GLY A 818 29.84 -9.08 -0.38
N THR A 819 30.84 -8.22 -0.60
CA THR A 819 31.04 -6.98 0.16
C THR A 819 30.66 -5.79 -0.73
N PRO A 820 29.36 -5.48 -0.92
CA PRO A 820 28.96 -4.32 -1.70
C PRO A 820 29.48 -3.04 -1.01
N SER A 821 29.83 -2.02 -1.79
CA SER A 821 30.23 -0.71 -1.25
C SER A 821 29.13 -0.06 -0.41
N SER A 822 27.87 -0.41 -0.66
CA SER A 822 26.67 -0.08 0.13
C SER A 822 25.48 -0.93 -0.32
N GLY A 823 24.54 -1.26 0.56
CA GLY A 823 23.28 -1.91 0.19
C GLY A 823 22.22 -1.79 1.28
N THR A 824 20.96 -1.53 0.88
CA THR A 824 19.80 -1.48 1.78
C THR A 824 19.01 -2.77 1.64
N LEU A 825 18.94 -3.57 2.71
CA LEU A 825 18.31 -4.90 2.72
C LEU A 825 16.93 -4.84 3.40
N THR A 826 15.87 -4.56 2.63
CA THR A 826 14.54 -4.33 3.22
C THR A 826 13.76 -5.62 3.53
N ASN A 827 14.08 -6.76 2.90
CA ASN A 827 13.30 -8.01 3.00
C ASN A 827 14.15 -9.29 3.13
N ALA A 828 15.36 -9.23 3.70
CA ALA A 828 16.20 -10.41 3.87
C ALA A 828 15.78 -11.22 5.11
N THR A 829 15.19 -12.40 4.91
CA THR A 829 14.95 -13.37 5.99
C THR A 829 16.16 -14.30 6.13
N GLY A 830 16.56 -14.63 7.37
CA GLY A 830 17.68 -15.56 7.63
C GLY A 830 19.09 -14.95 7.59
N LEU A 831 19.24 -13.62 7.59
CA LEU A 831 20.54 -12.96 7.73
C LEU A 831 21.13 -13.27 9.13
N PRO A 832 22.28 -13.98 9.25
CA PRO A 832 22.84 -14.29 10.55
C PRO A 832 23.45 -13.02 11.17
N ILE A 833 22.71 -12.33 12.02
CA ILE A 833 23.13 -11.05 12.64
C ILE A 833 24.45 -11.18 13.43
N ALA A 834 24.77 -12.36 13.94
CA ALA A 834 26.00 -12.63 14.70
C ALA A 834 27.28 -12.77 13.83
N THR A 835 27.15 -13.21 12.58
CA THR A 835 28.29 -13.60 11.73
C THR A 835 28.26 -13.02 10.31
N GLY A 836 27.11 -12.52 9.86
CA GLY A 836 26.85 -12.03 8.51
C GLY A 836 26.96 -10.52 8.33
N VAL A 837 27.20 -9.75 9.39
CA VAL A 837 27.38 -8.29 9.35
C VAL A 837 28.76 -7.93 9.93
N SER A 838 29.70 -7.54 9.07
CA SER A 838 31.01 -7.03 9.49
C SER A 838 30.95 -5.55 9.89
N GLY A 839 31.75 -5.15 10.88
CA GLY A 839 31.87 -3.74 11.30
C GLY A 839 30.96 -3.32 12.47
N LEU A 840 30.20 -4.26 13.05
CA LEU A 840 29.62 -4.04 14.37
C LEU A 840 30.74 -3.91 15.40
N GLY A 841 30.58 -3.00 16.36
CA GLY A 841 31.53 -2.84 17.47
C GLY A 841 31.73 -4.16 18.24
N THR A 842 32.91 -4.35 18.82
CA THR A 842 33.24 -5.57 19.59
C THR A 842 32.13 -5.91 20.58
N GLY A 843 31.58 -7.13 20.50
CA GLY A 843 30.52 -7.62 21.39
C GLY A 843 29.07 -7.32 20.96
N ILE A 844 28.83 -6.42 20.01
CA ILE A 844 27.47 -6.05 19.57
C ILE A 844 26.79 -7.19 18.81
N ALA A 845 27.51 -7.87 17.92
CA ALA A 845 26.98 -9.01 17.18
C ALA A 845 26.57 -10.17 18.10
N ALA A 846 27.36 -10.39 19.17
CA ALA A 846 27.06 -11.39 20.19
C ALA A 846 25.82 -11.00 21.00
N ALA A 847 25.71 -9.74 21.41
CA ALA A 847 24.56 -9.26 22.16
C ALA A 847 23.26 -9.34 21.35
N LEU A 848 23.25 -8.87 20.09
CA LEU A 848 22.08 -8.91 19.21
C LEU A 848 21.61 -10.34 18.84
N ALA A 849 22.48 -11.35 19.05
CA ALA A 849 22.15 -12.75 18.86
C ALA A 849 21.50 -13.40 20.09
N VAL A 850 21.45 -12.71 21.22
CA VAL A 850 20.81 -13.18 22.45
C VAL A 850 19.39 -12.63 22.52
N ASN A 851 18.41 -13.51 22.76
CA ASN A 851 17.01 -13.12 22.93
C ASN A 851 16.87 -12.02 23.99
N THR A 852 16.08 -10.99 23.68
CA THR A 852 15.77 -9.91 24.61
C THR A 852 15.22 -10.47 25.93
N GLY A 853 15.79 -10.03 27.06
CA GLY A 853 15.47 -10.55 28.40
C GLY A 853 16.38 -11.67 28.91
N SER A 854 17.33 -12.16 28.11
CA SER A 854 18.34 -13.16 28.53
C SER A 854 19.68 -12.49 28.87
N ALA A 855 20.48 -13.14 29.72
CA ALA A 855 21.79 -12.62 30.15
C ALA A 855 22.73 -12.40 28.95
N GLY A 856 23.24 -11.18 28.80
CA GLY A 856 24.08 -10.78 27.66
C GLY A 856 23.35 -10.15 26.47
N ALA A 857 22.01 -10.09 26.49
CA ALA A 857 21.23 -9.35 25.49
C ALA A 857 21.31 -7.81 25.71
N PRO A 858 21.17 -7.00 24.65
CA PRO A 858 21.05 -5.55 24.76
C PRO A 858 19.83 -5.18 25.60
N ALA A 859 20.03 -4.39 26.65
CA ALA A 859 18.94 -3.75 27.38
C ALA A 859 18.48 -2.50 26.60
N LEU A 860 17.30 -2.55 26.00
CA LEU A 860 16.71 -1.40 25.31
C LEU A 860 15.99 -0.51 26.33
N VAL A 861 16.69 0.50 26.84
CA VAL A 861 16.20 1.36 27.93
C VAL A 861 15.50 2.61 27.36
N ASN A 862 14.18 2.56 27.19
CA ASN A 862 13.35 3.75 26.90
C ASN A 862 12.98 4.49 28.20
N GLY A 863 13.96 4.89 29.01
CA GLY A 863 13.74 5.60 30.28
C GLY A 863 14.28 4.88 31.51
N ALA A 864 13.41 4.37 32.39
CA ALA A 864 13.79 3.74 33.66
C ALA A 864 14.57 2.42 33.45
N LEU A 865 15.51 2.11 34.34
CA LEU A 865 16.38 0.90 34.36
C LEU A 865 15.63 -0.45 34.40
N GLY A 866 14.29 -0.45 34.47
CA GLY A 866 13.47 -1.65 34.66
C GLY A 866 13.66 -2.28 36.04
N THR A 867 13.12 -3.49 36.22
CA THR A 867 13.28 -4.34 37.41
C THR A 867 14.22 -5.51 37.13
N PRO A 868 15.55 -5.29 37.05
CA PRO A 868 16.49 -6.39 36.88
C PRO A 868 16.44 -7.33 38.09
N SER A 869 16.58 -8.64 37.86
CA SER A 869 16.62 -9.65 38.93
C SER A 869 17.85 -9.49 39.84
N SER A 870 18.92 -8.84 39.37
CA SER A 870 20.04 -8.33 40.17
C SER A 870 20.84 -7.26 39.39
N GLY A 871 21.49 -6.32 40.09
CA GLY A 871 22.35 -5.32 39.46
C GLY A 871 23.25 -4.62 40.48
N THR A 872 24.54 -4.44 40.16
CA THR A 872 25.49 -3.70 41.02
C THR A 872 25.54 -2.23 40.58
N LEU A 873 24.87 -1.35 41.32
CA LEU A 873 24.65 0.06 40.94
C LEU A 873 25.68 1.00 41.57
N THR A 874 26.91 0.99 41.05
CA THR A 874 28.06 1.70 41.67
C THR A 874 28.00 3.23 41.56
N ASN A 875 27.26 3.79 40.58
CA ASN A 875 27.26 5.24 40.27
C ASN A 875 25.86 5.83 39.98
N CYS A 876 24.78 5.23 40.51
CA CYS A 876 23.43 5.75 40.30
C CYS A 876 23.07 6.83 41.35
N THR A 877 22.82 8.06 40.90
CA THR A 877 22.26 9.14 41.74
C THR A 877 20.73 9.11 41.70
N GLY A 878 20.06 9.25 42.85
CA GLY A 878 18.59 9.38 42.91
C GLY A 878 17.79 8.08 43.06
N LEU A 879 18.40 7.01 43.56
CA LEU A 879 17.67 5.78 43.94
C LEU A 879 16.64 6.10 45.04
N PRO A 880 15.33 5.89 44.81
CA PRO A 880 14.35 5.99 45.88
C PRO A 880 14.65 4.88 46.88
N GLN A 881 14.97 5.24 48.13
CA GLN A 881 15.23 4.27 49.20
C GLN A 881 14.07 3.28 49.39
N ALA A 882 12.84 3.68 49.04
CA ALA A 882 11.65 2.83 49.03
C ALA A 882 11.71 1.63 48.06
N GLY A 883 12.58 1.66 47.04
CA GLY A 883 12.73 0.60 46.04
C GLY A 883 13.77 -0.47 46.38
N VAL A 884 14.51 -0.31 47.48
CA VAL A 884 15.50 -1.31 47.94
C VAL A 884 14.79 -2.32 48.85
N THR A 885 14.14 -3.31 48.25
CA THR A 885 13.54 -4.44 48.98
C THR A 885 14.54 -5.59 49.07
N GLY A 886 14.69 -6.19 50.25
CA GLY A 886 15.67 -7.28 50.48
C GLY A 886 16.46 -7.21 51.79
N LEU A 887 16.22 -6.24 52.66
CA LEU A 887 16.82 -6.21 54.00
C LEU A 887 16.13 -7.27 54.89
N THR A 888 16.67 -8.48 54.90
CA THR A 888 16.34 -9.50 55.90
C THR A 888 16.95 -9.11 57.26
N THR A 889 16.66 -9.85 58.33
CA THR A 889 17.29 -9.61 59.64
C THR A 889 18.80 -9.93 59.67
N SER A 890 19.33 -10.64 58.66
CA SER A 890 20.79 -10.74 58.44
C SER A 890 21.34 -9.56 57.62
N ASP A 891 20.46 -8.86 56.89
CA ASP A 891 20.78 -7.81 55.92
C ASP A 891 20.15 -6.47 56.30
N SER A 892 19.90 -6.21 57.59
CA SER A 892 19.40 -4.90 58.02
C SER A 892 20.39 -3.82 57.56
N PRO A 893 19.92 -2.67 57.04
CA PRO A 893 20.81 -1.67 56.51
C PRO A 893 21.68 -1.18 57.67
N GLN A 894 22.97 -1.47 57.61
CA GLN A 894 23.90 -1.08 58.66
C GLN A 894 24.22 0.39 58.47
N PHE A 895 23.35 1.25 59.00
CA PHE A 895 23.66 2.67 59.15
C PHE A 895 24.53 2.83 60.39
N THR A 896 25.78 3.25 60.20
CA THR A 896 26.68 3.58 61.31
C THR A 896 26.11 4.71 62.19
N GLY A 897 25.20 5.52 61.65
CA GLY A 897 24.34 6.46 62.37
C GLY A 897 23.14 6.86 61.52
N VAL A 898 22.02 7.22 62.16
CA VAL A 898 20.86 7.83 61.49
C VAL A 898 20.92 9.33 61.77
N ASN A 899 21.19 10.13 60.73
CA ASN A 899 21.13 11.59 60.82
C ASN A 899 19.68 12.04 60.82
N VAL A 900 19.23 12.65 61.91
CA VAL A 900 17.87 13.20 62.06
C VAL A 900 17.81 14.68 61.65
N GLY A 901 18.89 15.22 61.06
CA GLY A 901 19.01 16.64 60.69
C GLY A 901 20.38 17.05 60.11
N HIS A 902 20.53 18.35 59.81
CA HIS A 902 21.66 18.99 59.10
C HIS A 902 22.96 19.00 59.96
N ALA A 903 24.09 19.44 59.41
CA ALA A 903 25.46 19.25 59.92
C ALA A 903 25.82 19.83 61.33
N SER A 904 24.84 20.31 62.09
CA SER A 904 24.94 20.63 63.53
C SER A 904 24.19 19.65 64.44
N ASP A 905 23.50 18.66 63.87
CA ASP A 905 22.47 17.89 64.58
C ASP A 905 22.92 16.53 65.10
N THR A 906 22.27 16.18 66.20
CA THR A 906 22.33 14.97 66.99
C THR A 906 22.29 13.68 66.17
N THR A 907 23.39 12.91 66.20
CA THR A 907 23.41 11.54 65.65
C THR A 907 22.85 10.55 66.66
N ILE A 908 21.86 9.74 66.26
CA ILE A 908 21.44 8.55 67.01
C ILE A 908 22.27 7.36 66.51
N THR A 909 22.99 6.72 67.41
CA THR A 909 23.88 5.59 67.13
C THR A 909 23.59 4.42 68.09
N ARG A 910 23.97 3.20 67.71
CA ARG A 910 24.15 2.11 68.67
C ARG A 910 25.60 2.16 69.12
N SER A 911 25.84 2.44 70.40
CA SER A 911 27.19 2.45 70.96
C SER A 911 27.70 1.03 71.22
N GLU A 912 26.82 0.15 71.73
CA GLU A 912 27.08 -1.26 71.98
C GLU A 912 25.79 -2.09 71.84
N ALA A 913 25.86 -3.40 72.02
CA ALA A 913 24.68 -4.27 71.96
C ALA A 913 23.65 -3.86 73.02
N GLY A 914 22.47 -3.42 72.56
CA GLY A 914 21.35 -3.04 73.43
C GLY A 914 21.39 -1.61 73.98
N VAL A 915 22.37 -0.79 73.58
CA VAL A 915 22.51 0.60 74.06
C VAL A 915 22.36 1.58 72.90
N ILE A 916 21.39 2.48 73.02
CA ILE A 916 21.21 3.62 72.11
C ILE A 916 22.04 4.78 72.67
N ALA A 917 22.76 5.49 71.80
CA ALA A 917 23.51 6.68 72.15
C ALA A 917 23.11 7.87 71.27
N VAL A 918 23.11 9.05 71.89
CA VAL A 918 22.76 10.34 71.28
C VAL A 918 24.02 11.20 71.32
N ALA A 919 24.56 11.55 70.16
CA ALA A 919 25.86 12.22 70.04
C ALA A 919 26.98 11.52 70.84
N GLY A 920 26.98 10.18 70.87
CA GLY A 920 27.93 9.37 71.62
C GLY A 920 27.62 9.17 73.12
N VAL A 921 26.56 9.80 73.65
CA VAL A 921 26.13 9.63 75.05
C VAL A 921 25.10 8.50 75.16
N PRO A 922 25.39 7.41 75.89
CA PRO A 922 24.42 6.33 76.12
C PRO A 922 23.14 6.79 76.81
N LEU A 923 22.00 6.28 76.36
CA LEU A 923 20.71 6.37 77.02
C LEU A 923 20.46 5.06 77.79
N PHE A 924 20.29 5.16 79.10
CA PHE A 924 20.04 4.00 79.96
C PHE A 924 18.57 3.94 80.37
N SER A 925 17.93 2.78 80.20
CA SER A 925 16.55 2.55 80.69
C SER A 925 16.49 2.30 82.20
N ASN A 926 17.60 1.86 82.81
CA ASN A 926 17.77 1.60 84.24
C ASN A 926 19.05 2.30 84.74
N ILE A 927 19.19 2.59 86.04
CA ILE A 927 20.44 3.10 86.60
C ILE A 927 21.52 2.02 86.51
N PRO A 928 22.63 2.21 85.76
CA PRO A 928 23.69 1.22 85.67
C PRO A 928 24.48 1.15 86.98
N VAL A 929 24.81 -0.07 87.43
CA VAL A 929 25.55 -0.31 88.68
C VAL A 929 26.97 -0.77 88.38
N VAL A 930 27.96 -0.15 89.01
CA VAL A 930 29.38 -0.51 88.94
C VAL A 930 29.86 -0.91 90.32
N SER A 931 30.17 -2.20 90.51
CA SER A 931 30.72 -2.71 91.77
C SER A 931 32.22 -2.40 91.88
N LYS A 932 32.67 -1.93 93.04
CA LYS A 932 34.08 -1.63 93.33
C LYS A 932 34.47 -2.28 94.66
N SER A 933 35.51 -3.12 94.64
CA SER A 933 36.03 -3.83 95.83
C SER A 933 37.47 -3.43 96.20
N ALA A 934 37.89 -2.24 95.78
CA ALA A 934 39.21 -1.68 96.02
C ALA A 934 39.12 -0.15 95.96
N ASP A 935 40.12 0.53 96.52
CA ASP A 935 40.24 1.99 96.38
C ASP A 935 40.28 2.35 94.90
N ALA A 936 39.48 3.34 94.50
CA ALA A 936 39.25 3.64 93.09
C ALA A 936 39.17 5.14 92.86
N THR A 937 39.76 5.61 91.77
CA THR A 937 39.48 6.93 91.20
C THR A 937 38.46 6.76 90.07
N LEU A 938 37.37 7.52 90.12
CA LEU A 938 36.29 7.39 89.15
C LEU A 938 36.67 7.94 87.77
N VAL A 939 36.02 7.46 86.72
CA VAL A 939 36.27 7.87 85.33
C VAL A 939 35.01 8.44 84.65
N LEU A 940 35.18 9.16 83.53
CA LEU A 940 34.07 9.84 82.84
C LEU A 940 32.94 8.89 82.43
N SER A 941 33.27 7.65 82.04
CA SER A 941 32.28 6.63 81.67
C SER A 941 31.44 6.13 82.85
N GLU A 942 31.73 6.54 84.09
CA GLU A 942 30.96 6.26 85.30
C GLU A 942 30.01 7.41 85.68
N ALA A 943 29.98 8.47 84.86
CA ALA A 943 28.94 9.49 84.95
C ALA A 943 27.56 8.83 84.88
N GLN A 944 26.62 9.29 85.72
CA GLN A 944 25.22 8.82 85.76
C GLN A 944 25.05 7.35 86.20
N LYS A 945 26.05 6.75 86.86
CA LYS A 945 25.99 5.38 87.39
C LYS A 945 25.94 5.35 88.93
N LEU A 946 25.55 4.19 89.47
CA LEU A 946 25.70 3.84 90.88
C LEU A 946 27.05 3.16 91.10
N ILE A 947 27.89 3.72 91.97
CA ILE A 947 29.09 3.09 92.49
C ILE A 947 28.72 2.29 93.73
N TYR A 948 28.85 0.97 93.63
CA TYR A 948 28.42 0.02 94.65
C TYR A 948 29.63 -0.59 95.37
N HIS A 949 29.73 -0.42 96.68
CA HIS A 949 30.67 -1.17 97.52
C HIS A 949 29.98 -2.45 98.01
N PRO A 950 30.44 -3.64 97.60
CA PRO A 950 29.74 -4.89 97.87
C PRO A 950 29.97 -5.37 99.30
N GLY A 951 28.95 -6.02 99.88
CA GLY A 951 29.04 -6.58 101.25
C GLY A 951 30.11 -7.66 101.43
N SER A 952 30.63 -8.23 100.34
CA SER A 952 31.75 -9.18 100.35
C SER A 952 33.10 -8.53 100.60
N ASP A 953 33.22 -7.21 100.43
CA ASP A 953 34.45 -6.44 100.67
C ASP A 953 34.38 -5.73 102.03
N ASN A 954 34.80 -6.40 103.10
CA ASN A 954 34.77 -5.83 104.45
C ASN A 954 36.03 -5.02 104.80
N ASN A 955 36.49 -4.20 103.87
CA ASN A 955 37.60 -3.27 104.06
C ASN A 955 37.08 -1.83 104.00
N ALA A 956 37.73 -0.93 104.72
CA ALA A 956 37.50 0.49 104.49
C ALA A 956 38.02 0.85 103.08
N ARG A 957 37.22 1.57 102.29
CA ARG A 957 37.56 1.95 100.91
C ARG A 957 37.54 3.44 100.70
N THR A 958 38.32 3.91 99.73
CA THR A 958 38.30 5.29 99.25
C THR A 958 37.90 5.33 97.79
N PHE A 959 36.75 5.93 97.50
CA PHE A 959 36.30 6.23 96.14
C PHE A 959 36.47 7.71 95.86
N THR A 960 37.39 8.03 94.95
CA THR A 960 37.83 9.40 94.68
C THR A 960 37.14 9.92 93.43
N ILE A 961 36.41 11.03 93.57
CA ILE A 961 36.01 11.86 92.44
C ILE A 961 37.27 12.63 91.99
N PRO A 962 37.77 12.39 90.77
CA PRO A 962 38.97 13.08 90.26
C PRO A 962 38.73 14.59 90.10
N ALA A 963 39.82 15.35 90.11
CA ALA A 963 39.77 16.78 89.80
C ALA A 963 39.30 17.03 88.36
N ASN A 964 38.56 18.12 88.12
CA ASN A 964 38.09 18.50 86.79
C ASN A 964 39.22 18.62 85.75
N ALA A 965 40.41 19.04 86.18
CA ALA A 965 41.59 19.12 85.32
C ALA A 965 42.07 17.76 84.78
N SER A 966 41.76 16.67 85.48
CA SER A 966 42.11 15.29 85.09
C SER A 966 40.96 14.56 84.38
N VAL A 967 39.72 14.71 84.87
CA VAL A 967 38.52 14.13 84.27
C VAL A 967 37.41 15.17 84.31
N ALA A 968 37.13 15.78 83.16
CA ALA A 968 36.15 16.86 83.04
C ALA A 968 34.71 16.33 82.92
N TYR A 969 34.09 16.01 84.05
CA TYR A 969 32.65 15.72 84.07
C TYR A 969 31.85 16.97 83.66
N PRO A 970 30.83 16.85 82.78
CA PRO A 970 29.91 17.95 82.48
C PRO A 970 29.17 18.45 83.74
N VAL A 971 28.88 19.75 83.81
CA VAL A 971 28.01 20.31 84.85
C VAL A 971 26.62 19.64 84.73
N GLY A 972 26.05 19.23 85.86
CA GLY A 972 24.82 18.43 85.91
C GLY A 972 25.05 16.91 86.02
N THR A 973 26.31 16.44 86.00
CA THR A 973 26.61 15.02 86.24
C THR A 973 26.21 14.60 87.66
N CYS A 974 25.42 13.54 87.77
CA CYS A 974 25.13 12.85 89.03
C CYS A 974 25.92 11.54 89.13
N ILE A 975 26.48 11.27 90.30
CA ILE A 975 27.08 9.96 90.62
C ILE A 975 26.47 9.50 91.94
N ALA A 976 25.88 8.31 91.94
CA ALA A 976 25.34 7.71 93.15
C ALA A 976 26.35 6.77 93.78
N PHE A 977 26.28 6.62 95.10
CA PHE A 977 27.13 5.73 95.89
C PHE A 977 26.24 4.95 96.84
N PHE A 978 26.48 3.65 96.93
CA PHE A 978 25.91 2.81 97.98
C PHE A 978 27.00 2.00 98.63
N ASN A 979 27.02 2.06 99.96
CA ASN A 979 27.96 1.29 100.76
C ASN A 979 27.23 0.16 101.49
N SER A 980 27.53 -1.10 101.18
CA SER A 980 26.88 -2.24 101.85
C SER A 980 27.51 -2.60 103.21
N ILE A 981 28.80 -2.32 103.43
CA ILE A 981 29.54 -2.77 104.62
C ILE A 981 30.76 -1.87 104.92
N ASN A 982 31.22 -1.84 106.16
CA ASN A 982 32.37 -1.03 106.60
C ASN A 982 32.20 0.47 106.27
N THR A 983 33.28 1.24 106.19
CA THR A 983 33.26 2.67 105.84
C THR A 983 33.84 2.94 104.46
N VAL A 984 33.14 3.75 103.65
CA VAL A 984 33.65 4.24 102.36
C VAL A 984 33.92 5.74 102.44
N THR A 985 35.15 6.16 102.21
CA THR A 985 35.49 7.58 102.03
C THR A 985 35.22 7.98 100.59
N ILE A 986 34.25 8.88 100.37
CA ILE A 986 34.05 9.56 99.10
C ILE A 986 34.99 10.76 99.10
N ALA A 987 36.11 10.63 98.42
CA ALA A 987 37.16 11.64 98.39
C ALA A 987 36.98 12.60 97.20
N ILE A 988 37.43 13.83 97.40
CA ILE A 988 37.69 14.78 96.31
C ILE A 988 39.08 15.38 96.53
N THR A 989 39.78 15.66 95.43
CA THR A 989 41.18 16.12 95.48
C THR A 989 41.25 17.65 95.47
N SER A 990 41.54 18.28 94.33
CA SER A 990 41.67 19.74 94.20
C SER A 990 40.35 20.46 93.95
N ASP A 991 39.31 19.74 93.52
CA ASP A 991 37.96 20.28 93.37
C ASP A 991 37.26 20.37 94.74
N THR A 992 36.22 21.19 94.84
CA THR A 992 35.47 21.38 96.09
C THR A 992 34.20 20.52 96.09
N MET A 993 34.05 19.64 97.08
CA MET A 993 32.80 18.95 97.38
C MET A 993 32.21 19.50 98.67
N ALA A 994 30.98 20.03 98.60
CA ALA A 994 30.26 20.56 99.75
C ALA A 994 29.13 19.61 100.17
N LEU A 995 28.93 19.39 101.48
CA LEU A 995 27.79 18.64 102.00
C LEU A 995 26.53 19.51 101.93
N ALA A 996 25.48 19.01 101.28
CA ALA A 996 24.20 19.72 101.22
C ALA A 996 23.66 19.99 102.62
N GLY A 997 23.07 21.19 102.81
CA GLY A 997 22.57 21.66 104.10
C GLY A 997 23.64 22.33 104.96
N SER A 998 24.73 21.65 105.31
CA SER A 998 25.76 22.19 106.22
C SER A 998 26.81 23.06 105.53
N GLY A 999 27.06 22.86 104.23
CA GLY A 999 28.03 23.63 103.45
C GLY A 999 29.50 23.35 103.79
N SER A 1000 29.79 22.44 104.72
CA SER A 1000 31.16 21.99 104.98
C SER A 1000 31.76 21.41 103.72
N THR A 1001 33.08 21.52 103.52
CA THR A 1001 33.78 21.05 102.32
C THR A 1001 34.70 19.85 102.59
N GLY A 1002 35.18 19.18 101.54
CA GLY A 1002 36.17 18.08 101.61
C GLY A 1002 35.59 16.67 101.42
N SER A 1003 36.41 15.65 101.67
CA SER A 1003 36.01 14.24 101.59
C SER A 1003 34.94 13.89 102.62
N ARG A 1004 34.06 12.93 102.30
CA ARG A 1004 32.99 12.47 103.19
C ARG A 1004 33.08 10.98 103.48
N THR A 1005 32.73 10.59 104.70
CA THR A 1005 32.66 9.17 105.05
C THR A 1005 31.22 8.69 104.95
N LEU A 1006 31.01 7.65 104.17
CA LEU A 1006 29.73 6.95 104.00
C LEU A 1006 29.75 5.68 104.85
N ALA A 1007 28.89 5.64 105.87
CA ALA A 1007 28.74 4.49 106.76
C ALA A 1007 28.17 3.25 106.03
N ALA A 1008 28.26 2.08 106.68
CA ALA A 1008 27.64 0.86 106.18
C ALA A 1008 26.12 1.04 106.02
N ASN A 1009 25.57 0.47 104.95
CA ASN A 1009 24.21 0.69 104.44
C ASN A 1009 23.87 2.15 104.10
N GLY A 1010 24.88 3.02 103.98
CA GLY A 1010 24.71 4.41 103.59
C GLY A 1010 24.49 4.57 102.08
N TRP A 1011 23.75 5.61 101.72
CA TRP A 1011 23.52 6.02 100.33
C TRP A 1011 23.90 7.49 100.15
N ALA A 1012 24.56 7.83 99.05
CA ALA A 1012 24.94 9.20 98.73
C ALA A 1012 24.80 9.50 97.25
N VAL A 1013 24.54 10.76 96.90
CA VAL A 1013 24.61 11.26 95.53
C VAL A 1013 25.48 12.50 95.52
N ALA A 1014 26.49 12.51 94.66
CA ALA A 1014 27.29 13.69 94.34
C ALA A 1014 26.82 14.27 93.00
N LEU A 1015 26.44 15.55 93.02
CA LEU A 1015 26.02 16.33 91.85
C LEU A 1015 27.07 17.39 91.54
N LYS A 1016 27.55 17.43 90.29
CA LYS A 1016 28.42 18.49 89.82
C LYS A 1016 27.59 19.74 89.51
N ILE A 1017 27.82 20.83 90.24
CA ILE A 1017 27.05 22.07 90.13
C ILE A 1017 27.80 23.21 89.41
N ALA A 1018 29.13 23.11 89.31
CA ALA A 1018 29.98 24.03 88.57
C ALA A 1018 31.27 23.30 88.14
N THR A 1019 32.12 23.96 87.34
CA THR A 1019 33.33 23.36 86.77
C THR A 1019 34.20 22.59 87.76
N THR A 1020 34.40 23.13 88.97
CA THR A 1020 35.23 22.55 90.04
C THR A 1020 34.45 22.34 91.35
N SER A 1021 33.12 22.38 91.30
CA SER A 1021 32.26 22.35 92.49
C SER A 1021 31.23 21.23 92.42
N TRP A 1022 31.19 20.44 93.49
CA TRP A 1022 30.27 19.33 93.71
C TRP A 1022 29.47 19.55 94.98
N VAL A 1023 28.23 19.08 94.98
CA VAL A 1023 27.40 18.98 96.18
C VAL A 1023 27.07 17.52 96.41
N ILE A 1024 27.26 17.04 97.64
CA ILE A 1024 26.94 15.67 98.03
C ILE A 1024 25.85 15.64 99.10
N TYR A 1025 24.94 14.68 99.01
CA TYR A 1025 23.85 14.48 99.96
C TYR A 1025 23.48 13.01 100.08
N GLY A 1026 22.99 12.60 101.26
CA GLY A 1026 22.41 11.29 101.47
C GLY A 1026 22.56 10.75 102.90
N PRO A 1027 21.78 9.73 103.27
CA PRO A 1027 21.82 9.12 104.59
C PRO A 1027 23.13 8.35 104.84
N GLY A 1028 23.70 8.54 106.04
CA GLY A 1028 24.94 7.87 106.46
C GLY A 1028 26.23 8.58 106.02
N LEU A 1029 26.14 9.80 105.49
CA LEU A 1029 27.29 10.67 105.22
C LEU A 1029 27.68 11.47 106.48
N THR A 1030 28.99 11.55 106.72
CA THR A 1030 29.61 12.40 107.74
C THR A 1030 30.79 13.18 107.18
#